data_AF-A0A087U966-F1
#
_entry.id   AF-A0A087U966-F1
#
_cell.length_a   1.000
_cell.length_b   1.000
_cell.length_c   1.000
_cell.angle_alpha   90.00
_cell.angle_beta   90.00
_cell.angle_gamma   90.00
#
_symmetry.space_group_name_H-M   'P 1'
#
loop_
_entity.id
_entity.type
_entity.pdbx_description
1 polymer ?
#
loop_
_entity_poly.entity_id
_entity_poly.type
_entity_poly.pdbx_seq_one_letter_code
_entity_poly.pdbx_strand_id
1 'polypeptide(L)'
;MDDAGETIFLRKRVRDRVDSQRASHVEDYMSDEEREFLWLVQIGDLEGIKSFLESHTINTDCCDYRGQRALDIAVSNRDVELVIFLLDNLAVTTIHYYCAILRAVFENDAIILEMLLDRAEEDNRMHSHLKELITGGSECTKCLPEVVATNMTPTMAASIKGNVETTRILLEKGYCIQKPHSPKCQCREYCSKRCHDGETLTESISRMNAYRALASPTYLILTSEDPILAAFELSQELIKLSKELPENQKEYQELSSQCSKFAADILNECRNTKEVQTVLVQKRGLKDPRPHRFSRLHLAVQWEQKEFVTHPSCQQVLRSLWVETVGSWYSWPFRWRAFYVMKHAVLTPVVSIAFIFIPRAEIIGPLRVPLNRFIYFATSYIFFLSLLMVTLLNDRRYDVHSPATWTEMAVGCFVLGHSWDILTNLISVGFSNYFRSYWAVFDLVMFSMFLVTEILWFSVFIYNLFSDNDTHNSNRMSWDWYHPILLGEGIYAAASVMAFSRLLLWFHVNSRLGPLGTSIKYMLTDVARFFMLFFIIMLAFATGINSLYKNYKDSVQYDDTEIIEQPDAFITLKNTFKNLFWAIFGMGEPDFAQIVVGRNISLNESEQNVSNPDHLFTEGVGYSLWGLYHMVTVVVLLNMLIAMMTESYQRVQKNADMEWKFACSTLWLSIFDNHSVVPPPFNLIPSMHRITLLLRWMISTVRGTYDDTPGKLSWSAKRCCYWDSEAGHPSQKEQEEKYEKLMVQLIRRYLHCSSLQYKNQALPDLTTEFKERLKEEITQDLRRSLKLHNRKYTRRRFTKGAPACEVDSSCQENALSKNTRH
;
A
#
# COMPACT_ATOMS: atom_id res chain seq x y z
N MET A 1 14.58 -11.42 -62.96
CA MET A 1 13.96 -11.24 -61.62
C MET A 1 15.03 -11.65 -60.59
N ASP A 2 16.24 -11.09 -60.71
CA ASP A 2 17.47 -11.73 -60.20
C ASP A 2 18.15 -10.96 -59.06
N ASP A 3 17.62 -9.81 -58.65
CA ASP A 3 18.19 -9.02 -57.53
C ASP A 3 17.88 -9.60 -56.14
N ALA A 4 16.95 -10.55 -56.02
CA ALA A 4 16.55 -11.14 -54.74
C ALA A 4 17.49 -12.24 -54.25
N GLY A 5 18.18 -12.95 -55.15
CA GLY A 5 19.07 -14.06 -54.79
C GLY A 5 20.45 -13.60 -54.29
N GLU A 6 21.01 -12.58 -54.92
CA GLU A 6 22.32 -12.01 -54.56
C GLU A 6 22.28 -11.27 -53.22
N THR A 7 21.17 -10.57 -52.94
CA THR A 7 20.97 -9.85 -51.68
C THR A 7 20.79 -10.79 -50.48
N ILE A 8 20.21 -11.99 -50.68
CA ILE A 8 20.10 -13.02 -49.62
C ILE A 8 21.44 -13.69 -49.35
N PHE A 9 22.22 -14.01 -50.38
CA PHE A 9 23.56 -14.59 -50.23
C PHE A 9 24.54 -13.60 -49.59
N LEU A 10 24.49 -12.32 -49.97
CA LEU A 10 25.29 -11.26 -49.35
C LEU A 10 24.84 -10.99 -47.90
N ARG A 11 23.53 -10.96 -47.60
CA ARG A 11 23.04 -10.87 -46.20
C ARG A 11 23.48 -12.04 -45.34
N LYS A 12 23.49 -13.27 -45.88
CA LYS A 12 23.95 -14.46 -45.15
C LYS A 12 25.45 -14.39 -44.90
N ARG A 13 26.26 -14.00 -45.90
CA ARG A 13 27.72 -13.86 -45.76
C ARG A 13 28.14 -12.68 -44.87
N VAL A 14 27.38 -11.58 -44.88
CA VAL A 14 27.58 -10.44 -43.97
C VAL A 14 27.11 -10.79 -42.57
N ARG A 15 26.00 -11.53 -42.40
CA ARG A 15 25.56 -12.05 -41.10
C ARG A 15 26.57 -13.05 -40.54
N ASP A 16 27.04 -13.99 -41.34
CA ASP A 16 28.07 -14.96 -40.95
C ASP A 16 29.42 -14.28 -40.67
N ARG A 17 29.78 -13.18 -41.37
CA ARG A 17 30.97 -12.35 -41.05
C ARG A 17 30.78 -11.51 -39.81
N VAL A 18 29.61 -10.93 -39.57
CA VAL A 18 29.30 -10.12 -38.38
C VAL A 18 29.16 -11.02 -37.16
N ASP A 19 28.62 -12.23 -37.32
CA ASP A 19 28.54 -13.26 -36.29
C ASP A 19 29.92 -13.88 -36.03
N SER A 20 30.77 -14.08 -37.05
CA SER A 20 32.16 -14.49 -36.86
C SER A 20 33.03 -13.37 -36.29
N GLN A 21 32.75 -12.10 -36.62
CA GLN A 21 33.44 -10.92 -36.04
C GLN A 21 32.98 -10.63 -34.61
N ARG A 22 31.71 -10.91 -34.27
CA ARG A 22 31.20 -10.86 -32.88
C ARG A 22 31.72 -11.99 -32.03
N ALA A 23 31.85 -13.19 -32.58
CA ALA A 23 32.53 -14.30 -31.92
C ALA A 23 34.02 -13.97 -31.73
N SER A 24 34.70 -13.46 -32.74
CA SER A 24 36.14 -13.17 -32.66
C SER A 24 36.50 -12.03 -31.71
N HIS A 25 35.64 -11.02 -31.52
CA HIS A 25 35.94 -9.92 -30.59
C HIS A 25 35.82 -10.29 -29.10
N VAL A 26 35.22 -11.44 -28.76
CA VAL A 26 35.09 -11.95 -27.38
C VAL A 26 35.97 -13.20 -27.17
N GLU A 27 36.24 -13.98 -28.22
CA GLU A 27 37.08 -15.18 -28.17
C GLU A 27 38.60 -14.90 -28.18
N ASP A 28 39.04 -13.65 -28.39
CA ASP A 28 40.47 -13.28 -28.53
C ASP A 28 41.29 -13.25 -27.21
N TYR A 29 40.71 -13.61 -26.06
CA TYR A 29 41.37 -13.51 -24.73
C TYR A 29 41.75 -14.85 -24.07
N MET A 30 41.39 -15.99 -24.68
CA MET A 30 41.62 -17.30 -24.07
C MET A 30 42.64 -18.10 -24.89
N SER A 31 43.64 -18.68 -24.22
CA SER A 31 44.59 -19.56 -24.91
C SER A 31 43.91 -20.87 -25.31
N ASP A 32 44.41 -21.52 -26.38
CA ASP A 32 43.90 -22.83 -26.79
C ASP A 32 44.03 -23.88 -25.66
N GLU A 33 45.04 -23.72 -24.79
CA GLU A 33 45.29 -24.55 -23.61
C GLU A 33 44.25 -24.28 -22.49
N GLU A 34 43.90 -23.03 -22.23
CA GLU A 34 42.83 -22.65 -21.28
C GLU A 34 41.47 -23.17 -21.74
N ARG A 35 41.21 -23.15 -23.06
CA ARG A 35 40.00 -23.71 -23.65
C ARG A 35 39.92 -25.22 -23.49
N GLU A 36 41.02 -25.92 -23.72
CA GLU A 36 41.09 -27.37 -23.51
C GLU A 36 40.89 -27.72 -22.03
N PHE A 37 41.49 -26.96 -21.12
CA PHE A 37 41.29 -27.11 -19.68
C PHE A 37 39.84 -26.91 -19.24
N LEU A 38 39.21 -25.78 -19.59
CA LEU A 38 37.82 -25.51 -19.22
C LEU A 38 36.86 -26.55 -19.83
N TRP A 39 37.18 -27.04 -21.03
CA TRP A 39 36.42 -28.13 -21.65
C TRP A 39 36.57 -29.47 -20.90
N LEU A 40 37.77 -29.80 -20.42
CA LEU A 40 38.01 -31.00 -19.58
C LEU A 40 37.26 -30.91 -18.25
N VAL A 41 37.26 -29.73 -17.62
CA VAL A 41 36.48 -29.44 -16.40
C VAL A 41 34.98 -29.56 -16.66
N GLN A 42 34.49 -29.07 -17.80
CA GLN A 42 33.08 -29.20 -18.17
C GLN A 42 32.66 -30.66 -18.41
N ILE A 43 33.58 -31.51 -18.83
CA ILE A 43 33.34 -32.95 -19.02
C ILE A 43 33.46 -33.74 -17.71
N GLY A 44 34.19 -33.24 -16.71
CA GLY A 44 34.44 -33.95 -15.45
C GLY A 44 35.43 -35.10 -15.57
N ASP A 45 36.39 -35.04 -16.50
CA ASP A 45 37.42 -36.09 -16.65
C ASP A 45 38.61 -35.83 -15.70
N LEU A 46 38.57 -36.39 -14.49
CA LEU A 46 39.60 -36.19 -13.46
C LEU A 46 41.01 -36.64 -13.89
N GLU A 47 41.13 -37.79 -14.57
CA GLU A 47 42.42 -38.29 -15.06
C GLU A 47 42.98 -37.38 -16.16
N GLY A 48 42.10 -36.92 -17.06
CA GLY A 48 42.43 -35.94 -18.09
C GLY A 48 42.96 -34.65 -17.50
N ILE A 49 42.24 -34.06 -16.53
CA ILE A 49 42.63 -32.81 -15.88
C ILE A 49 43.96 -32.97 -15.12
N LYS A 50 44.16 -34.08 -14.41
CA LYS A 50 45.41 -34.34 -13.68
C LYS A 50 46.61 -34.39 -14.63
N SER A 51 46.50 -35.13 -15.74
CA SER A 51 47.55 -35.20 -16.75
C SER A 51 47.83 -33.84 -17.42
N PHE A 52 46.79 -33.00 -17.55
CA PHE A 52 46.90 -31.68 -18.15
C PHE A 52 47.60 -30.68 -17.21
N LEU A 53 47.26 -30.68 -15.92
CA LEU A 53 47.91 -29.85 -14.90
C LEU A 53 49.36 -30.25 -14.62
N GLU A 54 49.71 -31.53 -14.81
CA GLU A 54 51.10 -32.01 -14.72
C GLU A 54 51.97 -31.54 -15.90
N SER A 55 51.36 -31.19 -17.04
CA SER A 55 52.06 -30.85 -18.28
C SER A 55 52.07 -29.37 -18.64
N HIS A 56 51.08 -28.58 -18.20
CA HIS A 56 50.92 -27.17 -18.58
C HIS A 56 50.64 -26.29 -17.35
N THR A 57 51.22 -25.09 -17.33
CA THR A 57 50.91 -24.05 -16.31
C THR A 57 49.81 -23.13 -16.83
N ILE A 58 48.66 -23.12 -16.16
CA ILE A 58 47.46 -22.40 -16.61
C ILE A 58 47.19 -21.22 -15.69
N ASN A 59 46.63 -20.15 -16.23
CA ASN A 59 46.02 -19.11 -15.41
C ASN A 59 44.78 -19.66 -14.70
N THR A 60 44.82 -19.71 -13.37
CA THR A 60 43.74 -20.24 -12.54
C THR A 60 42.44 -19.42 -12.62
N ASP A 61 42.53 -18.14 -13.00
CA ASP A 61 41.39 -17.23 -13.19
C ASP A 61 40.83 -17.23 -14.63
N CYS A 62 41.20 -18.19 -15.48
CA CYS A 62 40.63 -18.32 -16.82
C CYS A 62 39.09 -18.43 -16.76
N CYS A 63 38.42 -17.74 -17.68
CA CYS A 63 36.97 -17.60 -17.72
C CYS A 63 36.44 -17.90 -19.13
N ASP A 64 35.34 -18.64 -19.24
CA ASP A 64 34.63 -18.85 -20.50
C ASP A 64 34.07 -17.53 -21.09
N TYR A 65 33.56 -17.53 -22.34
CA TYR A 65 32.86 -16.37 -22.94
C TYR A 65 31.65 -15.90 -22.12
N ARG A 66 31.15 -16.75 -21.21
CA ARG A 66 30.09 -16.46 -20.23
C ARG A 66 30.61 -15.93 -18.89
N GLY A 67 31.92 -15.77 -18.73
CA GLY A 67 32.58 -15.42 -17.47
C GLY A 67 32.58 -16.54 -16.42
N GLN A 68 32.38 -17.80 -16.82
CA GLN A 68 32.41 -18.96 -15.91
C GLN A 68 33.84 -19.45 -15.73
N ARG A 69 34.26 -19.62 -14.48
CA ARG A 69 35.58 -20.18 -14.14
C ARG A 69 35.51 -21.69 -13.90
N ALA A 70 36.66 -22.35 -13.81
CA ALA A 70 36.73 -23.80 -13.59
C ALA A 70 35.89 -24.28 -12.39
N LEU A 71 36.03 -23.62 -11.23
CA LEU A 71 35.24 -23.93 -10.03
C LEU A 71 33.72 -23.66 -10.24
N ASP A 72 33.34 -22.61 -10.96
CA ASP A 72 31.92 -22.33 -11.23
C ASP A 72 31.28 -23.43 -12.08
N ILE A 73 32.05 -23.98 -13.04
CA ILE A 73 31.62 -25.09 -13.89
C ILE A 73 31.48 -26.37 -13.07
N ALA A 74 32.45 -26.66 -12.18
CA ALA A 74 32.39 -27.82 -11.29
C ALA A 74 31.18 -27.77 -10.35
N VAL A 75 30.91 -26.59 -9.75
CA VAL A 75 29.72 -26.35 -8.92
C VAL A 75 28.44 -26.49 -9.74
N SER A 76 28.40 -25.93 -10.95
CA SER A 76 27.24 -26.05 -11.85
C SER A 76 26.93 -27.50 -12.26
N ASN A 77 27.96 -28.34 -12.34
CA ASN A 77 27.83 -29.76 -12.64
C ASN A 77 27.46 -30.61 -11.42
N ARG A 78 27.44 -30.02 -10.21
CA ARG A 78 27.23 -30.70 -8.92
C ARG A 78 28.22 -31.83 -8.62
N ASP A 79 29.42 -31.72 -9.18
CA ASP A 79 30.47 -32.73 -9.01
C ASP A 79 31.34 -32.39 -7.80
N VAL A 80 31.06 -33.07 -6.68
CA VAL A 80 31.74 -32.88 -5.39
C VAL A 80 33.21 -33.30 -5.47
N GLU A 81 33.53 -34.37 -6.19
CA GLU A 81 34.90 -34.89 -6.31
C GLU A 81 35.76 -33.95 -7.15
N LEU A 82 35.19 -33.41 -8.22
CA LEU A 82 35.85 -32.40 -9.05
C LEU A 82 36.11 -31.10 -8.28
N VAL A 83 35.15 -30.65 -7.46
CA VAL A 83 35.35 -29.47 -6.60
C VAL A 83 36.51 -29.69 -5.63
N ILE A 84 36.56 -30.84 -4.95
CA ILE A 84 37.67 -31.17 -4.03
C ILE A 84 39.00 -31.19 -4.79
N PHE A 85 39.04 -31.88 -5.93
CA PHE A 85 40.25 -31.97 -6.76
C PHE A 85 40.76 -30.60 -7.22
N LEU A 86 39.86 -29.70 -7.64
CA LEU A 86 40.23 -28.35 -8.06
C LEU A 86 40.72 -27.50 -6.90
N LEU A 87 40.11 -27.63 -5.72
CA LEU A 87 40.53 -26.90 -4.51
C LEU A 87 41.90 -27.35 -3.99
N ASP A 88 42.24 -28.63 -4.14
CA ASP A 88 43.53 -29.16 -3.67
C ASP A 88 44.69 -28.90 -4.63
N ASN A 89 44.41 -28.83 -5.95
CA ASN A 89 45.46 -28.74 -6.99
C ASN A 89 45.62 -27.36 -7.64
N LEU A 90 44.68 -26.41 -7.44
CA LEU A 90 44.82 -25.03 -7.96
C LEU A 90 44.93 -23.99 -6.85
N ALA A 91 45.77 -22.98 -7.08
CA ALA A 91 45.80 -21.77 -6.26
C ALA A 91 44.65 -20.84 -6.67
N VAL A 92 43.52 -20.94 -5.98
CA VAL A 92 42.29 -20.20 -6.29
C VAL A 92 42.32 -18.80 -5.67
N THR A 93 41.95 -17.77 -6.44
CA THR A 93 41.83 -16.40 -5.92
C THR A 93 40.55 -16.20 -5.10
N THR A 94 40.55 -15.22 -4.18
CA THR A 94 39.37 -14.93 -3.34
C THR A 94 38.13 -14.57 -4.17
N ILE A 95 38.32 -13.94 -5.34
CA ILE A 95 37.23 -13.58 -6.26
C ILE A 95 36.63 -14.83 -6.89
N HIS A 96 37.46 -15.81 -7.27
CA HIS A 96 37.00 -17.09 -7.82
C HIS A 96 36.22 -17.88 -6.79
N TYR A 97 36.68 -17.86 -5.53
CA TYR A 97 35.98 -18.44 -4.40
C TYR A 97 34.59 -17.83 -4.19
N TYR A 98 34.50 -16.50 -4.25
CA TYR A 98 33.24 -15.77 -4.13
C TYR A 98 32.26 -16.12 -5.26
N CYS A 99 32.72 -16.20 -6.51
CA CYS A 99 31.90 -16.62 -7.64
C CYS A 99 31.34 -18.03 -7.46
N ALA A 100 32.18 -18.96 -7.00
CA ALA A 100 31.78 -20.35 -6.78
C ALA A 100 30.75 -20.49 -5.65
N ILE A 101 30.93 -19.76 -4.54
CA ILE A 101 29.93 -19.68 -3.46
C ILE A 101 28.61 -19.14 -3.98
N LEU A 102 28.64 -18.04 -4.72
CA LEU A 102 27.44 -17.41 -5.25
C LEU A 102 26.73 -18.33 -6.26
N ARG A 103 27.49 -19.06 -7.09
CA ARG A 103 26.97 -20.09 -7.99
C ARG A 103 26.35 -21.25 -7.21
N ALA A 104 27.00 -21.75 -6.15
CA ALA A 104 26.47 -22.83 -5.31
C ALA A 104 25.13 -22.45 -4.67
N VAL A 105 25.02 -21.19 -4.22
CA VAL A 105 23.76 -20.62 -3.73
C VAL A 105 22.69 -20.57 -4.82
N PHE A 106 23.06 -20.16 -6.04
CA PHE A 106 22.13 -20.14 -7.16
C PHE A 106 21.67 -21.54 -7.58
N GLU A 107 22.54 -22.55 -7.55
CA GLU A 107 22.19 -23.94 -7.88
C GLU A 107 21.50 -24.71 -6.74
N ASN A 108 21.41 -24.10 -5.55
CA ASN A 108 20.83 -24.67 -4.33
C ASN A 108 21.54 -25.94 -3.82
N ASP A 109 22.87 -26.00 -3.95
CA ASP A 109 23.66 -27.11 -3.41
C ASP A 109 24.26 -26.77 -2.05
N ALA A 110 23.58 -27.23 -1.00
CA ALA A 110 23.98 -27.02 0.38
C ALA A 110 25.32 -27.68 0.74
N ILE A 111 25.55 -28.90 0.24
CA ILE A 111 26.76 -29.70 0.56
C ILE A 111 28.01 -29.02 0.01
N ILE A 112 27.96 -28.59 -1.25
CA ILE A 112 29.09 -27.90 -1.91
C ILE A 112 29.31 -26.54 -1.26
N LEU A 113 28.23 -25.82 -0.91
CA LEU A 113 28.33 -24.56 -0.19
C LEU A 113 29.00 -24.71 1.18
N GLU A 114 28.60 -25.70 1.97
CA GLU A 114 29.19 -25.97 3.28
C GLU A 114 30.68 -26.33 3.15
N MET A 115 31.03 -27.20 2.22
CA MET A 115 32.42 -27.55 1.93
C MET A 115 33.27 -26.31 1.55
N LEU A 116 32.76 -25.45 0.67
CA LEU A 116 33.45 -24.21 0.29
C LEU A 116 33.60 -23.28 1.51
N LEU A 117 32.58 -23.15 2.36
CA LEU A 117 32.70 -22.28 3.52
C LEU A 117 33.67 -22.83 4.57
N ASP A 118 33.66 -24.15 4.82
CA ASP A 118 34.58 -24.80 5.76
C ASP A 118 36.03 -24.70 5.30
N ARG A 119 36.30 -24.99 4.02
CA ARG A 119 37.64 -24.85 3.45
C ARG A 119 38.12 -23.39 3.44
N ALA A 120 37.20 -22.44 3.32
CA ALA A 120 37.55 -21.03 3.44
C ALA A 120 37.89 -20.58 4.86
N GLU A 121 37.37 -21.24 5.89
CA GLU A 121 37.67 -20.96 7.29
C GLU A 121 39.08 -21.42 7.70
N GLU A 122 39.63 -22.44 7.02
CA GLU A 122 40.99 -22.92 7.27
C GLU A 122 42.04 -21.83 6.97
N ASP A 123 41.78 -20.97 5.99
CA ASP A 123 42.63 -19.83 5.63
C ASP A 123 42.14 -18.51 6.24
N ASN A 124 42.65 -18.15 7.43
CA ASN A 124 42.28 -16.92 8.16
C ASN A 124 42.31 -15.61 7.32
N ARG A 125 43.26 -15.49 6.38
CA ARG A 125 43.35 -14.32 5.48
C ARG A 125 42.24 -14.32 4.43
N MET A 126 41.92 -15.49 3.90
CA MET A 126 40.84 -15.64 2.91
C MET A 126 39.48 -15.46 3.58
N HIS A 127 39.28 -16.03 4.78
CA HIS A 127 38.07 -15.88 5.57
C HIS A 127 37.71 -14.42 5.88
N SER A 128 38.69 -13.62 6.32
CA SER A 128 38.45 -12.19 6.65
C SER A 128 38.06 -11.37 5.42
N HIS A 129 38.73 -11.58 4.28
CA HIS A 129 38.41 -10.89 3.02
C HIS A 129 37.07 -11.36 2.42
N LEU A 130 36.78 -12.67 2.47
CA LEU A 130 35.47 -13.23 2.09
C LEU A 130 34.35 -12.69 2.96
N LYS A 131 34.57 -12.54 4.27
CA LYS A 131 33.58 -11.97 5.18
C LYS A 131 33.25 -10.54 4.81
N GLU A 132 34.23 -9.74 4.43
CA GLU A 132 33.99 -8.37 3.97
C GLU A 132 33.23 -8.33 2.63
N LEU A 133 33.56 -9.21 1.67
CA LEU A 133 32.84 -9.33 0.40
C LEU A 133 31.39 -9.82 0.57
N ILE A 134 31.17 -10.86 1.37
CA ILE A 134 29.86 -11.50 1.57
C ILE A 134 28.94 -10.63 2.44
N THR A 135 29.48 -9.81 3.33
CA THR A 135 28.68 -8.88 4.15
C THR A 135 28.46 -7.51 3.50
N GLY A 136 29.15 -7.21 2.39
CA GLY A 136 28.95 -6.00 1.60
C GLY A 136 29.70 -4.77 2.14
N GLY A 137 30.98 -4.93 2.48
CA GLY A 137 31.85 -3.84 2.96
C GLY A 137 32.03 -2.68 1.98
N SER A 138 32.30 -1.48 2.52
CA SER A 138 32.30 -0.17 1.82
C SER A 138 33.39 0.04 0.75
N GLU A 139 34.37 -0.86 0.66
CA GLU A 139 35.50 -0.72 -0.29
C GLU A 139 35.41 -1.64 -1.53
N CYS A 140 34.40 -2.51 -1.62
CA CYS A 140 34.41 -3.61 -2.59
C CYS A 140 33.64 -3.41 -3.90
N THR A 141 33.11 -2.23 -4.24
CA THR A 141 32.41 -2.02 -5.52
C THR A 141 33.31 -2.18 -6.76
N LYS A 142 34.63 -2.10 -6.60
CA LYS A 142 35.62 -2.33 -7.66
C LYS A 142 36.14 -3.77 -7.73
N CYS A 143 35.75 -4.62 -6.76
CA CYS A 143 36.30 -5.96 -6.57
C CYS A 143 35.32 -7.06 -7.01
N LEU A 144 34.04 -6.72 -7.24
CA LEU A 144 33.07 -7.67 -7.77
C LEU A 144 33.37 -7.95 -9.25
N PRO A 145 33.40 -9.23 -9.67
CA PRO A 145 33.61 -9.58 -11.06
C PRO A 145 32.47 -9.07 -11.95
N GLU A 146 32.84 -8.43 -13.06
CA GLU A 146 31.95 -7.71 -13.98
C GLU A 146 30.81 -8.58 -14.56
N VAL A 147 31.01 -9.90 -14.61
CA VAL A 147 30.07 -10.85 -15.22
C VAL A 147 28.99 -11.36 -14.25
N VAL A 148 29.18 -11.19 -12.93
CA VAL A 148 28.18 -11.56 -11.90
C VAL A 148 27.46 -10.33 -11.37
N ALA A 149 27.32 -9.30 -12.21
CA ALA A 149 26.79 -7.97 -11.96
C ALA A 149 25.34 -7.94 -11.46
N THR A 150 25.11 -8.43 -10.24
CA THR A 150 23.85 -8.24 -9.53
C THR A 150 24.02 -7.33 -8.32
N ASN A 151 25.21 -6.91 -7.92
CA ASN A 151 25.42 -6.20 -6.65
C ASN A 151 24.71 -6.93 -5.48
N MET A 152 24.76 -8.26 -5.50
CA MET A 152 24.13 -9.13 -4.51
C MET A 152 25.22 -9.91 -3.79
N THR A 153 25.09 -10.00 -2.48
CA THR A 153 25.89 -10.92 -1.69
C THR A 153 25.29 -12.33 -1.76
N PRO A 154 26.07 -13.41 -1.50
CA PRO A 154 25.54 -14.77 -1.44
C PRO A 154 24.39 -14.93 -0.45
N THR A 155 24.43 -14.21 0.68
CA THR A 155 23.35 -14.17 1.67
C THR A 155 22.07 -13.54 1.11
N MET A 156 22.19 -12.44 0.36
CA MET A 156 21.06 -11.83 -0.33
C MET A 156 20.48 -12.78 -1.38
N ALA A 157 21.34 -13.39 -2.20
CA ALA A 157 20.92 -14.32 -3.25
C ALA A 157 20.19 -15.56 -2.68
N ALA A 158 20.74 -16.17 -1.63
CA ALA A 158 20.13 -17.33 -0.97
C ALA A 158 18.74 -17.01 -0.42
N SER A 159 18.63 -15.84 0.23
CA SER A 159 17.39 -15.34 0.82
C SER A 159 16.33 -15.09 -0.24
N ILE A 160 16.71 -14.46 -1.35
CA ILE A 160 15.81 -14.12 -2.45
C ILE A 160 15.32 -15.35 -3.20
N LYS A 161 16.17 -16.37 -3.36
CA LYS A 161 15.74 -17.67 -3.91
C LYS A 161 14.80 -18.45 -2.98
N GLY A 162 14.77 -18.13 -1.70
CA GLY A 162 13.91 -18.79 -0.72
C GLY A 162 14.46 -20.11 -0.19
N ASN A 163 15.75 -20.39 -0.41
CA ASN A 163 16.38 -21.65 -0.01
C ASN A 163 16.72 -21.63 1.49
N VAL A 164 15.95 -22.35 2.30
CA VAL A 164 16.07 -22.34 3.78
C VAL A 164 17.40 -22.92 4.27
N GLU A 165 17.92 -23.93 3.59
CA GLU A 165 19.12 -24.63 4.03
C GLU A 165 20.40 -23.84 3.77
N THR A 166 20.57 -23.32 2.55
CA THR A 166 21.72 -22.49 2.20
C THR A 166 21.74 -21.18 2.99
N THR A 167 20.58 -20.56 3.21
CA THR A 167 20.47 -19.36 4.07
C THR A 167 20.82 -19.66 5.53
N ARG A 168 20.37 -20.80 6.07
CA ARG A 168 20.72 -21.23 7.43
C ARG A 168 22.23 -21.43 7.59
N ILE A 169 22.88 -22.16 6.68
CA ILE A 169 24.34 -22.39 6.72
C ILE A 169 25.08 -21.05 6.72
N LEU A 170 24.70 -20.11 5.85
CA LEU A 170 25.32 -18.79 5.79
C LEU A 170 25.13 -17.98 7.09
N LEU A 171 23.94 -18.05 7.70
CA LEU A 171 23.65 -17.35 8.95
C LEU A 171 24.38 -17.97 10.15
N GLU A 172 24.49 -19.30 10.23
CA GLU A 172 25.24 -20.02 11.27
C GLU A 172 26.73 -19.67 11.24
N LYS A 173 27.29 -19.47 10.03
CA LYS A 173 28.66 -18.99 9.80
C LYS A 173 28.84 -17.48 10.06
N GLY A 174 27.78 -16.76 10.44
CA GLY A 174 27.82 -15.35 10.82
C GLY A 174 27.76 -14.36 9.65
N TYR A 175 27.38 -14.79 8.46
CA TYR A 175 27.15 -13.91 7.31
C TYR A 175 25.73 -13.34 7.36
N CYS A 176 25.56 -12.17 7.97
CA CYS A 176 24.28 -11.47 8.07
C CYS A 176 24.15 -10.35 7.05
N ILE A 177 22.91 -10.05 6.65
CA ILE A 177 22.62 -8.90 5.77
C ILE A 177 22.60 -7.64 6.62
N GLN A 178 23.46 -6.67 6.27
CA GLN A 178 23.44 -5.37 6.93
C GLN A 178 22.24 -4.56 6.47
N LYS A 179 21.50 -4.00 7.43
CA LYS A 179 20.35 -3.16 7.12
C LYS A 179 20.82 -1.84 6.49
N PRO A 180 20.36 -1.48 5.28
CA PRO A 180 20.75 -0.23 4.65
C PRO A 180 20.33 0.99 5.48
N HIS A 181 21.19 2.01 5.53
CA HIS A 181 20.86 3.26 6.19
C HIS A 181 19.73 3.99 5.45
N SER A 182 18.92 4.75 6.21
CA SER A 182 17.88 5.57 5.61
C SER A 182 18.48 6.60 4.65
N PRO A 183 17.81 6.98 3.56
CA PRO A 183 18.29 8.03 2.63
C PRO A 183 18.63 9.37 3.29
N LYS A 184 18.01 9.67 4.44
CA LYS A 184 18.21 10.89 5.23
C LYS A 184 19.34 10.80 6.26
N CYS A 185 20.03 9.67 6.35
CA CYS A 185 21.08 9.47 7.34
C CYS A 185 22.31 10.31 6.97
N GLN A 186 22.88 11.03 7.95
CA GLN A 186 24.07 11.88 7.78
C GLN A 186 25.30 11.29 8.48
N CYS A 187 25.41 9.96 8.50
CA CYS A 187 26.52 9.28 9.15
C CYS A 187 27.87 9.62 8.47
N ARG A 188 28.90 9.98 9.26
CA ARG A 188 30.19 10.44 8.72
C ARG A 188 30.97 9.34 8.00
N GLU A 189 30.85 8.09 8.45
CA GLU A 189 31.60 6.95 7.93
C GLU A 189 31.07 6.44 6.58
N TYR A 190 29.76 6.20 6.45
CA TYR A 190 29.19 5.57 5.25
C TYR A 190 28.39 6.54 4.36
N CYS A 191 27.80 7.59 4.93
CA CYS A 191 26.82 8.43 4.24
C CYS A 191 27.43 9.75 3.72
N SER A 192 28.66 10.07 4.11
CA SER A 192 29.33 11.33 3.77
C SER A 192 29.57 11.46 2.26
N LYS A 193 30.04 10.40 1.59
CA LYS A 193 30.23 10.36 0.13
C LYS A 193 28.92 10.65 -0.62
N ARG A 194 27.83 9.99 -0.22
CA ARG A 194 26.49 10.19 -0.78
C ARG A 194 25.95 11.60 -0.59
N CYS A 195 26.27 12.24 0.54
CA CYS A 195 25.84 13.61 0.82
C CYS A 195 26.56 14.65 -0.05
N HIS A 196 27.76 14.35 -0.54
CA HIS A 196 28.56 15.23 -1.39
C HIS A 196 28.33 14.99 -2.89
N ASP A 197 28.35 13.74 -3.33
CA ASP A 197 28.35 13.37 -4.76
C ASP A 197 26.97 12.91 -5.27
N GLY A 198 25.96 12.84 -4.38
CA GLY A 198 24.68 12.22 -4.68
C GLY A 198 24.74 10.70 -4.61
N GLU A 199 23.61 10.04 -4.86
CA GLU A 199 23.54 8.58 -4.86
C GLU A 199 23.92 7.98 -6.21
N THR A 200 24.80 6.98 -6.19
CA THR A 200 25.18 6.22 -7.39
C THR A 200 24.16 5.12 -7.72
N LEU A 201 24.08 4.73 -9.00
CA LEU A 201 23.19 3.63 -9.43
C LEU A 201 23.51 2.31 -8.70
N THR A 202 24.80 2.03 -8.48
CA THR A 202 25.26 0.83 -7.77
C THR A 202 24.80 0.80 -6.32
N GLU A 203 24.85 1.93 -5.61
CA GLU A 203 24.32 2.08 -4.25
C GLU A 203 22.80 1.87 -4.21
N SER A 204 22.07 2.45 -5.18
CA SER A 204 20.62 2.30 -5.27
C SER A 204 20.20 0.83 -5.51
N ILE A 205 20.88 0.14 -6.44
CA ILE A 205 20.65 -1.28 -6.74
C ILE A 205 21.01 -2.16 -5.53
N SER A 206 22.16 -1.91 -4.89
CA SER A 206 22.59 -2.64 -3.70
C SER A 206 21.58 -2.50 -2.55
N ARG A 207 21.12 -1.28 -2.27
CA ARG A 207 20.07 -1.04 -1.28
C ARG A 207 18.78 -1.79 -1.62
N MET A 208 18.36 -1.75 -2.88
CA MET A 208 17.15 -2.46 -3.32
C MET A 208 17.29 -3.97 -3.10
N ASN A 209 18.42 -4.56 -3.50
CA ASN A 209 18.68 -5.99 -3.31
C ASN A 209 18.76 -6.37 -1.83
N ALA A 210 19.34 -5.53 -0.98
CA ALA A 210 19.34 -5.72 0.46
C ALA A 210 17.92 -5.75 1.02
N TYR A 211 17.05 -4.80 0.64
CA TYR A 211 15.64 -4.81 1.05
C TYR A 211 14.87 -6.00 0.49
N ARG A 212 15.12 -6.42 -0.76
CA ARG A 212 14.52 -7.61 -1.36
C ARG A 212 14.88 -8.87 -0.58
N ALA A 213 16.12 -8.97 -0.10
CA ALA A 213 16.57 -10.08 0.72
C ALA A 213 16.01 -10.04 2.15
N LEU A 214 16.01 -8.86 2.80
CA LEU A 214 15.42 -8.67 4.13
C LEU A 214 13.91 -8.95 4.15
N ALA A 215 13.21 -8.64 3.06
CA ALA A 215 11.79 -8.88 2.87
C ALA A 215 11.43 -10.32 2.53
N SER A 216 12.43 -11.16 2.24
CA SER A 216 12.18 -12.56 1.90
C SER A 216 11.62 -13.35 3.11
N PRO A 217 10.61 -14.22 2.89
CA PRO A 217 10.05 -15.05 3.96
C PRO A 217 11.11 -15.88 4.70
N THR A 218 12.06 -16.45 3.96
CA THR A 218 13.10 -17.32 4.50
C THR A 218 14.01 -16.56 5.46
N TYR A 219 14.44 -15.35 5.11
CA TYR A 219 15.29 -14.55 5.98
C TYR A 219 14.54 -14.10 7.26
N LEU A 220 13.28 -13.67 7.12
CA LEU A 220 12.45 -13.28 8.25
C LEU A 220 12.26 -14.44 9.24
N ILE A 221 11.99 -15.65 8.75
CA ILE A 221 11.81 -16.84 9.61
C ILE A 221 13.07 -17.18 10.40
N LEU A 222 14.25 -17.10 9.78
CA LEU A 222 15.50 -17.55 10.41
C LEU A 222 16.09 -16.52 11.38
N THR A 223 15.84 -15.23 11.15
CA THR A 223 16.49 -14.15 11.93
C THR A 223 15.62 -13.53 13.02
N SER A 224 14.29 -13.62 12.91
CA SER A 224 13.39 -12.92 13.82
C SER A 224 12.73 -13.85 14.84
N GLU A 225 12.59 -13.37 16.08
CA GLU A 225 11.85 -14.08 17.13
C GLU A 225 10.33 -14.10 16.86
N ASP A 226 9.81 -12.99 16.29
CA ASP A 226 8.41 -12.84 15.90
C ASP A 226 8.31 -12.40 14.43
N PRO A 227 8.20 -13.36 13.49
CA PRO A 227 8.24 -13.07 12.05
C PRO A 227 7.05 -12.23 11.57
N ILE A 228 5.91 -12.31 12.24
CA ILE A 228 4.73 -11.50 11.89
C ILE A 228 5.00 -10.04 12.21
N LEU A 229 5.54 -9.76 13.40
CA LEU A 229 5.89 -8.38 13.80
C LEU A 229 6.99 -7.81 12.90
N ALA A 230 8.05 -8.60 12.63
CA ALA A 230 9.13 -8.18 11.75
C ALA A 230 8.65 -7.86 10.32
N ALA A 231 7.76 -8.69 9.76
CA ALA A 231 7.14 -8.44 8.46
C ALA A 231 6.31 -7.15 8.44
N PHE A 232 5.54 -6.92 9.51
CA PHE A 232 4.75 -5.71 9.68
C PHE A 232 5.64 -4.45 9.76
N GLU A 233 6.74 -4.49 10.52
CA GLU A 233 7.67 -3.36 10.65
C GLU A 233 8.36 -3.04 9.32
N LEU A 234 8.85 -4.08 8.64
CA LEU A 234 9.54 -3.95 7.37
C LEU A 234 8.60 -3.44 6.27
N SER A 235 7.36 -3.92 6.21
CA SER A 235 6.37 -3.42 5.24
C SER A 235 6.13 -1.91 5.39
N GLN A 236 6.02 -1.41 6.63
CA GLN A 236 5.84 0.01 6.90
C GLN A 236 7.08 0.84 6.56
N GLU A 237 8.27 0.29 6.79
CA GLU A 237 9.52 0.91 6.37
C GLU A 237 9.61 1.00 4.83
N LEU A 238 9.27 -0.07 4.11
CA LEU A 238 9.24 -0.09 2.65
C LEU A 238 8.22 0.92 2.07
N ILE A 239 7.05 1.06 2.68
CA ILE A 239 6.07 2.08 2.29
C ILE A 239 6.65 3.49 2.48
N LYS A 240 7.37 3.75 3.58
CA LYS A 240 8.04 5.05 3.80
C LYS A 240 9.10 5.30 2.74
N LEU A 241 9.96 4.30 2.47
CA LEU A 241 10.99 4.39 1.43
C LEU A 241 10.41 4.62 0.04
N SER A 242 9.27 4.00 -0.29
CA SER A 242 8.57 4.21 -1.57
C SER A 242 8.12 5.66 -1.80
N LYS A 243 7.91 6.42 -0.72
CA LYS A 243 7.55 7.85 -0.77
C LYS A 243 8.79 8.75 -0.86
N GLU A 244 9.90 8.32 -0.26
CA GLU A 244 11.16 9.07 -0.28
C GLU A 244 11.94 8.88 -1.59
N LEU A 245 11.82 7.71 -2.22
CA LEU A 245 12.53 7.31 -3.44
C LEU A 245 11.53 6.98 -4.56
N PRO A 246 11.09 7.98 -5.35
CA PRO A 246 10.06 7.79 -6.36
C PRO A 246 10.52 6.92 -7.54
N GLU A 247 11.82 6.83 -7.83
CA GLU A 247 12.34 6.07 -8.97
C GLU A 247 11.97 4.59 -8.89
N ASN A 248 12.10 4.00 -7.69
CA ASN A 248 11.84 2.59 -7.42
C ASN A 248 10.55 2.36 -6.60
N GLN A 249 9.61 3.31 -6.63
CA GLN A 249 8.40 3.27 -5.82
C GLN A 249 7.62 1.95 -5.95
N LYS A 250 7.47 1.45 -7.19
CA LYS A 250 6.71 0.23 -7.48
C LYS A 250 7.33 -1.00 -6.83
N GLU A 251 8.66 -1.14 -6.91
CA GLU A 251 9.38 -2.29 -6.34
C GLU A 251 9.26 -2.31 -4.80
N TYR A 252 9.42 -1.17 -4.13
CA TYR A 252 9.23 -1.09 -2.68
C TYR A 252 7.79 -1.41 -2.25
N GLN A 253 6.79 -0.99 -3.04
CA GLN A 253 5.38 -1.34 -2.78
C GLN A 253 5.12 -2.84 -2.98
N GLU A 254 5.75 -3.46 -3.97
CA GLU A 254 5.67 -4.91 -4.19
C GLU A 254 6.31 -5.69 -3.04
N LEU A 255 7.51 -5.30 -2.59
CA LEU A 255 8.15 -5.90 -1.42
C LEU A 255 7.31 -5.72 -0.15
N SER A 256 6.68 -4.55 0.03
CA SER A 256 5.76 -4.33 1.15
C SER A 256 4.54 -5.26 1.08
N SER A 257 3.99 -5.49 -0.12
CA SER A 257 2.91 -6.46 -0.32
C SER A 257 3.41 -7.87 -0.04
N GLN A 258 4.63 -8.24 -0.45
CA GLN A 258 5.22 -9.54 -0.14
C GLN A 258 5.32 -9.81 1.37
N CYS A 259 5.79 -8.83 2.16
CA CYS A 259 5.81 -8.96 3.63
C CYS A 259 4.40 -9.10 4.22
N SER A 260 3.42 -8.36 3.68
CA SER A 260 2.02 -8.41 4.11
C SER A 260 1.39 -9.78 3.81
N LYS A 261 1.68 -10.34 2.62
CA LYS A 261 1.25 -11.68 2.19
C LYS A 261 1.86 -12.75 3.07
N PHE A 262 3.16 -12.67 3.33
CA PHE A 262 3.85 -13.61 4.22
C PHE A 262 3.20 -13.70 5.61
N ALA A 263 2.85 -12.56 6.21
CA ALA A 263 2.13 -12.56 7.49
C ALA A 263 0.73 -13.21 7.38
N ALA A 264 0.03 -13.00 6.26
CA ALA A 264 -1.26 -13.64 6.00
C ALA A 264 -1.11 -15.15 5.74
N ASP A 265 -0.04 -15.59 5.08
CA ASP A 265 0.25 -16.99 4.80
C ASP A 265 0.56 -17.78 6.09
N ILE A 266 1.30 -17.18 7.04
CA ILE A 266 1.47 -17.78 8.38
C ILE A 266 0.10 -17.98 9.06
N LEU A 267 -0.81 -17.02 8.91
CA LEU A 267 -2.17 -17.14 9.46
C LEU A 267 -3.00 -18.22 8.77
N ASN A 268 -2.74 -18.49 7.49
CA ASN A 268 -3.37 -19.56 6.73
C ASN A 268 -3.01 -20.95 7.27
N GLU A 269 -1.83 -21.11 7.86
CA GLU A 269 -1.37 -22.37 8.45
C GLU A 269 -2.00 -22.70 9.83
N CYS A 270 -2.81 -21.78 10.37
CA CYS A 270 -3.58 -21.99 11.59
C CYS A 270 -4.75 -22.94 11.31
N ARG A 271 -4.86 -24.04 12.06
CA ARG A 271 -5.90 -25.06 11.87
C ARG A 271 -7.13 -24.83 12.75
N ASN A 272 -6.93 -24.20 13.91
CA ASN A 272 -7.97 -24.03 14.92
C ASN A 272 -8.21 -22.55 15.24
N THR A 273 -9.45 -22.21 15.62
CA THR A 273 -9.79 -20.85 16.09
C THR A 273 -8.95 -20.41 17.29
N LYS A 274 -8.57 -21.35 18.17
CA LYS A 274 -7.68 -21.10 19.32
C LYS A 274 -6.26 -20.71 18.89
N GLU A 275 -5.73 -21.33 17.84
CA GLU A 275 -4.41 -20.98 17.28
C GLU A 275 -4.46 -19.55 16.75
N VAL A 276 -5.47 -19.23 15.93
CA VAL A 276 -5.70 -17.87 15.41
C VAL A 276 -5.85 -16.85 16.55
N GLN A 277 -6.65 -17.14 17.57
CA GLN A 277 -6.82 -16.24 18.72
C GLN A 277 -5.49 -16.00 19.45
N THR A 278 -4.66 -17.02 19.62
CA THR A 278 -3.35 -16.89 20.27
C THR A 278 -2.44 -15.94 19.49
N VAL A 279 -2.44 -16.02 18.14
CA VAL A 279 -1.71 -15.08 17.28
C VAL A 279 -2.24 -13.65 17.42
N LEU A 280 -3.57 -13.47 17.43
CA LEU A 280 -4.21 -12.15 17.47
C LEU A 280 -4.11 -11.44 18.83
N VAL A 281 -3.94 -12.19 19.93
CA VAL A 281 -3.84 -11.65 21.31
C VAL A 281 -2.45 -11.09 21.61
N GLN A 282 -1.42 -11.50 20.86
CA GLN A 282 -0.03 -11.17 21.16
C GLN A 282 0.21 -9.65 21.31
N LYS A 283 0.87 -9.26 22.41
CA LYS A 283 1.05 -7.85 22.80
C LYS A 283 2.34 -7.20 22.28
N ARG A 284 3.36 -7.98 21.88
CA ARG A 284 4.67 -7.46 21.44
C ARG A 284 4.51 -6.42 20.33
N GLY A 285 5.12 -5.25 20.48
CA GLY A 285 5.11 -4.17 19.49
C GLY A 285 3.98 -3.14 19.61
N LEU A 286 2.90 -3.42 20.37
CA LEU A 286 1.84 -2.45 20.60
C LEU A 286 2.27 -1.44 21.68
N LYS A 287 2.33 -0.15 21.33
CA LYS A 287 2.71 0.95 22.25
C LYS A 287 1.54 1.48 23.08
N ASP A 288 0.31 1.09 22.75
CA ASP A 288 -0.88 1.51 23.47
C ASP A 288 -1.00 0.77 24.82
N PRO A 289 -1.10 1.48 25.95
CA PRO A 289 -1.17 0.87 27.28
C PRO A 289 -2.57 0.30 27.61
N ARG A 290 -3.53 0.41 26.68
CA ARG A 290 -4.92 -0.05 26.88
C ARG A 290 -5.00 -1.56 26.71
N PRO A 291 -5.79 -2.28 27.52
CA PRO A 291 -6.01 -3.71 27.28
C PRO A 291 -6.95 -3.87 26.09
N HIS A 292 -6.37 -4.23 24.96
CA HIS A 292 -7.13 -4.69 23.82
C HIS A 292 -7.30 -6.21 23.93
N ARG A 293 -8.50 -6.73 23.62
CA ARG A 293 -8.73 -8.18 23.55
C ARG A 293 -7.85 -8.84 22.49
N PHE A 294 -7.55 -8.12 21.40
CA PHE A 294 -6.68 -8.55 20.30
C PHE A 294 -5.63 -7.49 19.95
N SER A 295 -4.54 -7.44 20.73
CA SER A 295 -3.48 -6.44 20.57
C SER A 295 -2.77 -6.50 19.21
N ARG A 296 -2.45 -7.70 18.69
CA ARG A 296 -1.80 -7.87 17.38
C ARG A 296 -2.70 -7.40 16.24
N LEU A 297 -4.01 -7.63 16.35
CA LEU A 297 -4.97 -7.18 15.33
C LEU A 297 -5.07 -5.65 15.28
N HIS A 298 -5.06 -4.99 16.43
CA HIS A 298 -4.99 -3.53 16.49
C HIS A 298 -3.71 -2.98 15.86
N LEU A 299 -2.57 -3.62 16.13
CA LEU A 299 -1.32 -3.27 15.48
C LEU A 299 -1.41 -3.42 13.95
N ALA A 300 -1.99 -4.53 13.47
CA ALA A 300 -2.19 -4.78 12.05
C ALA A 300 -3.06 -3.69 11.38
N VAL A 301 -4.10 -3.20 12.06
CA VAL A 301 -4.92 -2.08 11.56
C VAL A 301 -4.15 -0.76 11.60
N GLN A 302 -3.42 -0.46 12.68
CA GLN A 302 -2.60 0.74 12.79
C GLN A 302 -1.52 0.82 11.69
N TRP A 303 -0.98 -0.33 11.28
CA TRP A 303 0.02 -0.44 10.21
C TRP A 303 -0.59 -0.87 8.88
N GLU A 304 -1.90 -0.67 8.68
CA GLU A 304 -2.61 -0.89 7.39
C GLU A 304 -2.31 -2.25 6.71
N GLN A 305 -2.17 -3.32 7.48
CA GLN A 305 -1.91 -4.68 7.01
C GLN A 305 -3.19 -5.32 6.47
N LYS A 306 -3.61 -4.89 5.28
CA LYS A 306 -4.92 -5.25 4.69
C LYS A 306 -5.05 -6.76 4.46
N GLU A 307 -4.05 -7.41 3.90
CA GLU A 307 -4.09 -8.86 3.59
C GLU A 307 -4.22 -9.71 4.86
N PHE A 308 -3.47 -9.38 5.91
CA PHE A 308 -3.56 -10.08 7.21
C PHE A 308 -4.93 -9.95 7.87
N VAL A 309 -5.48 -8.73 7.92
CA VAL A 309 -6.80 -8.48 8.54
C VAL A 309 -7.92 -9.13 7.74
N THR A 310 -7.85 -9.09 6.42
CA THR A 310 -8.90 -9.59 5.52
C THR A 310 -8.86 -11.10 5.29
N HIS A 311 -7.80 -11.76 5.77
CA HIS A 311 -7.63 -13.20 5.70
C HIS A 311 -8.88 -13.93 6.25
N PRO A 312 -9.39 -14.99 5.57
CA PRO A 312 -10.60 -15.70 5.97
C PRO A 312 -10.60 -16.17 7.44
N SER A 313 -9.46 -16.69 7.93
CA SER A 313 -9.33 -17.15 9.32
C SER A 313 -9.46 -16.02 10.34
N CYS A 314 -8.90 -14.83 10.04
CA CYS A 314 -9.06 -13.65 10.88
C CYS A 314 -10.52 -13.19 10.89
N GLN A 315 -11.12 -13.10 9.70
CA GLN A 315 -12.52 -12.70 9.51
C GLN A 315 -13.50 -13.65 10.22
N GLN A 316 -13.23 -14.95 10.24
CA GLN A 316 -14.05 -15.91 10.96
C GLN A 316 -14.02 -15.67 12.47
N VAL A 317 -12.84 -15.42 13.05
CA VAL A 317 -12.70 -15.10 14.48
C VAL A 317 -13.44 -13.80 14.81
N LEU A 318 -13.23 -12.75 14.01
CA LEU A 318 -13.92 -11.48 14.15
C LEU A 318 -15.45 -11.62 14.07
N ARG A 319 -15.93 -12.40 13.11
CA ARG A 319 -17.34 -12.70 12.91
C ARG A 319 -17.94 -13.47 14.09
N SER A 320 -17.20 -14.42 14.65
CA SER A 320 -17.62 -15.15 15.85
C SER A 320 -17.70 -14.25 17.08
N LEU A 321 -16.78 -13.29 17.20
CA LEU A 321 -16.74 -12.31 18.28
C LEU A 321 -17.87 -11.30 18.20
N TRP A 322 -18.21 -10.86 16.99
CA TRP A 322 -19.27 -9.88 16.74
C TRP A 322 -20.62 -10.33 17.33
N VAL A 323 -20.87 -11.63 17.27
CA VAL A 323 -22.14 -12.24 17.64
C VAL A 323 -22.10 -12.89 19.02
N GLU A 324 -20.91 -13.34 19.49
CA GLU A 324 -20.57 -13.99 20.77
C GLU A 324 -21.64 -14.95 21.34
N THR A 325 -22.74 -14.44 21.89
CA THR A 325 -23.83 -15.22 22.51
C THR A 325 -25.00 -15.54 21.57
N VAL A 326 -25.14 -14.86 20.43
CA VAL A 326 -26.28 -15.00 19.50
C VAL A 326 -25.94 -16.03 18.40
N GLY A 327 -25.53 -17.24 18.79
CA GLY A 327 -24.84 -18.22 17.93
C GLY A 327 -25.48 -18.54 16.56
N SER A 328 -26.80 -18.31 16.39
CA SER A 328 -27.54 -18.57 15.14
C SER A 328 -27.79 -17.32 14.27
N TRP A 329 -27.23 -16.15 14.58
CA TRP A 329 -27.49 -14.90 13.85
C TRP A 329 -27.35 -15.04 12.31
N TYR A 330 -26.29 -15.73 11.87
CA TYR A 330 -25.96 -15.88 10.46
C TYR A 330 -26.80 -16.94 9.72
N SER A 331 -27.45 -17.88 10.43
CA SER A 331 -28.37 -18.84 9.82
C SER A 331 -29.79 -18.31 9.70
N TRP A 332 -30.14 -17.26 10.46
CA TRP A 332 -31.47 -16.66 10.42
C TRP A 332 -31.79 -16.01 9.07
N PRO A 333 -33.03 -16.18 8.55
CA PRO A 333 -33.49 -15.43 7.39
C PRO A 333 -33.69 -13.96 7.75
N PHE A 334 -33.76 -13.11 6.73
CA PHE A 334 -33.84 -11.65 6.87
C PHE A 334 -34.95 -11.19 7.83
N ARG A 335 -36.14 -11.80 7.78
CA ARG A 335 -37.29 -11.44 8.65
C ARG A 335 -36.99 -11.55 10.15
N TRP A 336 -36.32 -12.64 10.56
CA TRP A 336 -35.95 -12.85 11.96
C TRP A 336 -34.86 -11.88 12.41
N ARG A 337 -33.89 -11.57 11.54
CA ARG A 337 -32.89 -10.52 11.82
C ARG A 337 -33.54 -9.15 11.96
N ALA A 338 -34.48 -8.81 11.09
CA ALA A 338 -35.22 -7.55 11.15
C ALA A 338 -36.05 -7.45 12.44
N PHE A 339 -36.74 -8.52 12.84
CA PHE A 339 -37.46 -8.57 14.11
C PHE A 339 -36.53 -8.40 15.32
N TYR A 340 -35.36 -9.05 15.31
CA TYR A 340 -34.36 -8.89 16.35
C TYR A 340 -33.86 -7.44 16.45
N VAL A 341 -33.52 -6.82 15.31
CA VAL A 341 -33.10 -5.40 15.27
C VAL A 341 -34.22 -4.49 15.79
N MET A 342 -35.47 -4.70 15.35
CA MET A 342 -36.62 -3.91 15.81
C MET A 342 -36.85 -4.05 17.33
N LYS A 343 -36.78 -5.28 17.86
CA LYS A 343 -36.88 -5.54 19.30
C LYS A 343 -35.81 -4.76 20.07
N HIS A 344 -34.55 -4.83 19.62
CA HIS A 344 -33.45 -4.12 20.27
C HIS A 344 -33.55 -2.60 20.08
N ALA A 345 -34.05 -2.11 18.96
CA ALA A 345 -34.28 -0.69 18.71
C ALA A 345 -35.26 -0.11 19.75
N VAL A 346 -36.41 -0.76 19.96
CA VAL A 346 -37.40 -0.36 20.98
C VAL A 346 -36.84 -0.48 22.40
N LEU A 347 -35.97 -1.46 22.65
CA LEU A 347 -35.35 -1.69 23.95
C LEU A 347 -34.20 -0.70 24.27
N THR A 348 -33.69 0.04 23.28
CA THR A 348 -32.55 0.97 23.41
C THR A 348 -32.69 1.95 24.58
N PRO A 349 -33.78 2.74 24.72
CA PRO A 349 -33.91 3.70 25.83
C PRO A 349 -33.98 2.98 27.18
N VAL A 350 -34.69 1.85 27.26
CA VAL A 350 -34.85 1.07 28.50
C VAL A 350 -33.51 0.53 28.99
N VAL A 351 -32.72 -0.07 28.10
CA VAL A 351 -31.40 -0.63 28.45
C VAL A 351 -30.39 0.47 28.80
N SER A 352 -30.43 1.60 28.09
CA SER A 352 -29.55 2.74 28.37
C SER A 352 -29.82 3.33 29.75
N ILE A 353 -31.08 3.52 30.11
CA ILE A 353 -31.50 4.01 31.43
C ILE A 353 -31.18 2.97 32.52
N ALA A 354 -31.49 1.69 32.29
CA ALA A 354 -31.21 0.63 33.26
C ALA A 354 -29.72 0.51 33.59
N PHE A 355 -28.83 0.68 32.59
CA PHE A 355 -27.39 0.69 32.80
C PHE A 355 -26.91 1.83 33.70
N ILE A 356 -27.50 3.02 33.60
CA ILE A 356 -27.13 4.17 34.42
C ILE A 356 -27.44 3.93 35.90
N PHE A 357 -28.61 3.36 36.20
CA PHE A 357 -29.10 3.17 37.56
C PHE A 357 -28.61 1.88 38.24
N ILE A 358 -28.53 0.76 37.52
CA ILE A 358 -28.21 -0.55 38.10
C ILE A 358 -27.17 -1.27 37.24
N PRO A 359 -25.86 -1.14 37.55
CA PRO A 359 -24.82 -1.89 36.86
C PRO A 359 -24.74 -3.35 37.39
N ARG A 360 -25.83 -4.13 37.28
CA ARG A 360 -25.83 -5.56 37.60
C ARG A 360 -25.44 -6.40 36.38
N ALA A 361 -24.66 -7.46 36.60
CA ALA A 361 -24.11 -8.31 35.55
C ALA A 361 -25.16 -8.91 34.59
N GLU A 362 -26.36 -9.22 35.08
CA GLU A 362 -27.46 -9.79 34.28
C GLU A 362 -28.07 -8.79 33.29
N ILE A 363 -28.22 -7.52 33.70
CA ILE A 363 -28.77 -6.44 32.87
C ILE A 363 -27.71 -5.93 31.87
N ILE A 364 -26.43 -6.07 32.22
CA ILE A 364 -25.27 -5.73 31.36
C ILE A 364 -25.03 -6.80 30.28
N GLY A 365 -25.53 -8.02 30.44
CA GLY A 365 -25.33 -9.14 29.51
C GLY A 365 -25.54 -8.78 28.03
N PRO A 366 -26.68 -8.16 27.65
CA PRO A 366 -26.94 -7.72 26.28
C PRO A 366 -25.99 -6.64 25.76
N LEU A 367 -25.48 -5.75 26.61
CA LEU A 367 -24.55 -4.66 26.24
C LEU A 367 -23.12 -5.14 26.04
N ARG A 368 -22.74 -6.29 26.61
CA ARG A 368 -21.43 -6.92 26.35
C ARG A 368 -21.32 -7.45 24.93
N VAL A 369 -22.44 -7.79 24.30
CA VAL A 369 -22.48 -8.30 22.93
C VAL A 369 -22.27 -7.15 21.93
N PRO A 370 -21.22 -7.18 21.09
CA PRO A 370 -20.90 -6.08 20.18
C PRO A 370 -21.99 -5.77 19.16
N LEU A 371 -22.65 -6.79 18.62
CA LEU A 371 -23.78 -6.62 17.70
C LEU A 371 -24.90 -5.78 18.32
N ASN A 372 -25.29 -6.07 19.56
CA ASN A 372 -26.36 -5.35 20.23
C ASN A 372 -25.96 -3.89 20.48
N ARG A 373 -24.71 -3.68 20.90
CA ARG A 373 -24.14 -2.35 21.06
C ARG A 373 -24.24 -1.56 19.76
N PHE A 374 -23.82 -2.14 18.64
CA PHE A 374 -23.95 -1.48 17.34
C PHE A 374 -25.40 -1.09 17.02
N ILE A 375 -26.36 -1.99 17.27
CA ILE A 375 -27.79 -1.70 17.05
C ILE A 375 -28.25 -0.54 17.92
N TYR A 376 -27.83 -0.45 19.18
CA TYR A 376 -28.19 0.65 20.07
C TYR A 376 -27.63 2.00 19.60
N PHE A 377 -26.35 2.05 19.20
CA PHE A 377 -25.74 3.26 18.64
C PHE A 377 -26.38 3.68 17.31
N ALA A 378 -26.66 2.71 16.43
CA ALA A 378 -27.35 2.97 15.17
C ALA A 378 -28.77 3.50 15.40
N THR A 379 -29.53 2.87 16.30
CA THR A 379 -30.90 3.30 16.63
C THR A 379 -30.91 4.70 17.21
N SER A 380 -29.98 5.02 18.12
CA SER A 380 -29.89 6.37 18.68
C SER A 380 -29.59 7.43 17.62
N TYR A 381 -28.76 7.10 16.64
CA TYR A 381 -28.48 8.00 15.52
C TYR A 381 -29.68 8.17 14.58
N ILE A 382 -30.46 7.11 14.28
CA ILE A 382 -31.73 7.24 13.54
C ILE A 382 -32.68 8.15 14.30
N PHE A 383 -32.78 8.00 15.62
CA PHE A 383 -33.63 8.84 16.45
C PHE A 383 -33.18 10.30 16.43
N PHE A 384 -31.87 10.57 16.52
CA PHE A 384 -31.29 11.91 16.31
C PHE A 384 -31.70 12.50 14.95
N LEU A 385 -31.56 11.75 13.85
CA LEU A 385 -31.97 12.22 12.52
C LEU A 385 -33.47 12.47 12.40
N SER A 386 -34.29 11.64 13.05
CA SER A 386 -35.74 11.84 13.08
C SER A 386 -36.13 13.10 13.85
N LEU A 387 -35.49 13.38 14.99
CA LEU A 387 -35.67 14.62 15.74
C LEU A 387 -35.19 15.82 14.94
N LEU A 388 -34.02 15.71 14.29
CA LEU A 388 -33.50 16.75 13.40
C LEU A 388 -34.50 17.06 12.27
N MET A 389 -35.08 16.03 11.66
CA MET A 389 -36.11 16.19 10.63
C MET A 389 -37.36 16.90 11.18
N VAL A 390 -37.83 16.52 12.37
CA VAL A 390 -38.97 17.18 13.03
C VAL A 390 -38.64 18.65 13.33
N THR A 391 -37.44 18.95 13.83
CA THR A 391 -36.99 20.33 14.06
C THR A 391 -36.96 21.14 12.77
N LEU A 392 -36.48 20.56 11.66
CA LEU A 392 -36.42 21.23 10.35
C LEU A 392 -37.81 21.45 9.74
N LEU A 393 -38.79 20.62 10.07
CA LEU A 393 -40.18 20.77 9.63
C LEU A 393 -40.99 21.72 10.53
N ASN A 394 -40.53 21.99 11.75
CA ASN A 394 -41.22 22.89 12.66
C ASN A 394 -40.98 24.34 12.22
N ASP A 395 -42.02 25.01 11.72
CA ASP A 395 -41.93 26.35 11.15
C ASP A 395 -41.64 27.40 12.24
N ARG A 396 -40.42 27.96 12.26
CA ARG A 396 -40.03 29.09 13.14
C ARG A 396 -40.64 30.44 12.73
N ARG A 397 -41.53 30.47 11.73
CA ARG A 397 -42.02 31.72 11.12
C ARG A 397 -42.85 32.59 12.05
N TYR A 398 -43.46 32.01 13.09
CA TYR A 398 -44.49 32.70 13.89
C TYR A 398 -44.10 33.01 15.34
N ASP A 399 -42.98 32.48 15.86
CA ASP A 399 -42.58 32.64 17.27
C ASP A 399 -41.14 33.16 17.40
N VAL A 400 -40.89 34.40 16.96
CA VAL A 400 -39.62 35.11 17.25
C VAL A 400 -39.42 35.28 18.77
N HIS A 401 -40.51 35.26 19.54
CA HIS A 401 -40.52 35.42 21.00
C HIS A 401 -40.12 34.17 21.80
N SER A 402 -40.11 32.97 21.20
CA SER A 402 -39.66 31.75 21.88
C SER A 402 -38.25 31.38 21.39
N PRO A 403 -37.20 31.58 22.19
CA PRO A 403 -35.82 31.44 21.72
C PRO A 403 -35.40 29.97 21.50
N ALA A 404 -36.11 28.99 22.07
CA ALA A 404 -35.78 27.57 21.91
C ALA A 404 -37.05 26.70 21.90
N THR A 405 -37.23 25.92 20.83
CA THR A 405 -38.26 24.88 20.80
C THR A 405 -37.81 23.64 21.59
N TRP A 406 -38.74 22.87 22.15
CA TRP A 406 -38.39 21.65 22.88
C TRP A 406 -37.61 20.65 21.99
N THR A 407 -37.90 20.64 20.68
CA THR A 407 -37.21 19.83 19.68
C THR A 407 -35.75 20.26 19.48
N GLU A 408 -35.46 21.55 19.49
CA GLU A 408 -34.08 22.07 19.44
C GLU A 408 -33.31 21.72 20.70
N MET A 409 -33.92 21.88 21.88
CA MET A 409 -33.27 21.46 23.13
C MET A 409 -32.94 19.97 23.13
N ALA A 410 -33.85 19.13 22.60
CA ALA A 410 -33.60 17.71 22.45
C ALA A 410 -32.43 17.44 21.50
N VAL A 411 -32.41 18.06 20.31
CA VAL A 411 -31.30 17.94 19.35
C VAL A 411 -29.98 18.43 19.94
N GLY A 412 -29.98 19.57 20.64
CA GLY A 412 -28.83 20.12 21.35
C GLY A 412 -28.24 19.15 22.39
N CYS A 413 -29.09 18.44 23.15
CA CYS A 413 -28.62 17.38 24.05
C CYS A 413 -27.92 16.22 23.29
N PHE A 414 -28.42 15.83 22.12
CA PHE A 414 -27.75 14.83 21.27
C PHE A 414 -26.42 15.35 20.73
N VAL A 415 -26.37 16.60 20.26
CA VAL A 415 -25.15 17.25 19.76
C VAL A 415 -24.07 17.31 20.84
N LEU A 416 -24.44 17.68 22.07
CA LEU A 416 -23.53 17.67 23.22
C LEU A 416 -23.05 16.24 23.55
N GLY A 417 -23.96 15.25 23.52
CA GLY A 417 -23.61 13.86 23.77
C GLY A 417 -22.66 13.27 22.74
N HIS A 418 -22.86 13.57 21.46
CA HIS A 418 -21.96 13.16 20.37
C HIS A 418 -20.62 13.91 20.42
N SER A 419 -20.65 15.21 20.72
CA SER A 419 -19.42 16.00 20.91
C SER A 419 -18.58 15.49 22.07
N TRP A 420 -19.22 15.10 23.18
CA TRP A 420 -18.53 14.48 24.31
C TRP A 420 -17.89 13.14 23.94
N ASP A 421 -18.61 12.28 23.19
CA ASP A 421 -18.08 11.01 22.72
C ASP A 421 -16.85 11.23 21.80
N ILE A 422 -16.93 12.18 20.88
CA ILE A 422 -15.79 12.57 20.01
C ILE A 422 -14.61 13.07 20.84
N LEU A 423 -14.85 13.95 21.82
CA LEU A 423 -13.79 14.50 22.67
C LEU A 423 -13.09 13.40 23.48
N THR A 424 -13.84 12.48 24.08
CA THR A 424 -13.27 11.37 24.86
C THR A 424 -12.50 10.39 23.96
N ASN A 425 -12.99 10.13 22.74
CA ASN A 425 -12.27 9.33 21.74
C ASN A 425 -10.98 10.00 21.27
N LEU A 426 -11.01 11.32 21.02
CA LEU A 426 -9.85 12.11 20.61
C LEU A 426 -8.75 12.09 21.69
N ILE A 427 -9.13 12.24 22.96
CA ILE A 427 -8.19 12.21 24.10
C ILE A 427 -7.61 10.80 24.30
N SER A 428 -8.44 9.76 24.17
CA SER A 428 -8.01 8.37 24.45
C SER A 428 -7.14 7.76 23.35
N VAL A 429 -7.45 8.03 22.07
CA VAL A 429 -6.70 7.52 20.91
C VAL A 429 -5.49 8.41 20.58
N GLY A 430 -5.55 9.68 20.95
CA GLY A 430 -4.55 10.69 20.64
C GLY A 430 -4.82 11.40 19.30
N PHE A 431 -4.39 12.66 19.22
CA PHE A 431 -4.68 13.56 18.09
C PHE A 431 -4.23 12.97 16.75
N SER A 432 -2.96 12.57 16.61
CA SER A 432 -2.39 12.08 15.35
C SER A 432 -3.15 10.87 14.77
N ASN A 433 -3.50 9.90 15.61
CA ASN A 433 -4.18 8.68 15.18
C ASN A 433 -5.66 8.95 14.83
N TYR A 434 -6.31 9.89 15.51
CA TYR A 434 -7.71 10.25 15.25
C TYR A 434 -7.89 10.87 13.85
N PHE A 435 -7.05 11.86 13.49
CA PHE A 435 -7.14 12.56 12.20
C PHE A 435 -6.78 11.70 10.99
N ARG A 436 -6.17 10.52 11.19
CA ARG A 436 -5.91 9.56 10.11
C ARG A 436 -7.20 8.97 9.53
N SER A 437 -8.28 8.92 10.31
CA SER A 437 -9.57 8.40 9.85
C SER A 437 -10.42 9.49 9.21
N TYR A 438 -10.67 9.38 7.91
CA TYR A 438 -11.53 10.31 7.17
C TYR A 438 -12.92 10.50 7.80
N TRP A 439 -13.52 9.42 8.31
CA TRP A 439 -14.84 9.47 8.93
C TRP A 439 -14.83 10.16 10.29
N ALA A 440 -13.72 10.07 11.02
CA ALA A 440 -13.54 10.77 12.28
C ALA A 440 -13.41 12.28 12.08
N VAL A 441 -12.75 12.70 10.99
CA VAL A 441 -12.69 14.11 10.56
C VAL A 441 -14.07 14.58 10.09
N PHE A 442 -14.79 13.77 9.32
CA PHE A 442 -16.15 14.09 8.88
C PHE A 442 -17.10 14.34 10.07
N ASP A 443 -17.05 13.47 11.09
CA ASP A 443 -17.83 13.64 12.31
C ASP A 443 -17.42 14.88 13.09
N LEU A 444 -16.12 15.12 13.23
CA LEU A 444 -15.60 16.29 13.92
C LEU A 444 -16.10 17.57 13.26
N VAL A 445 -16.03 17.66 11.93
CA VAL A 445 -16.53 18.83 11.17
C VAL A 445 -18.04 18.98 11.36
N MET A 446 -18.81 17.91 11.17
CA MET A 446 -20.27 17.93 11.31
C MET A 446 -20.72 18.41 12.69
N PHE A 447 -20.23 17.77 13.77
CA PHE A 447 -20.65 18.13 15.12
C PHE A 447 -20.06 19.45 15.59
N SER A 448 -18.89 19.86 15.08
CA SER A 448 -18.38 21.22 15.33
C SER A 448 -19.27 22.30 14.72
N MET A 449 -19.81 22.09 13.52
CA MET A 449 -20.77 23.01 12.91
C MET A 449 -22.05 23.11 13.75
N PHE A 450 -22.60 21.98 14.21
CA PHE A 450 -23.75 21.99 15.11
C PHE A 450 -23.44 22.70 16.43
N LEU A 451 -22.29 22.44 17.07
CA LEU A 451 -21.89 23.14 18.30
C LEU A 451 -21.78 24.64 18.11
N VAL A 452 -21.20 25.10 16.99
CA VAL A 452 -21.11 26.55 16.70
C VAL A 452 -22.52 27.15 16.59
N THR A 453 -23.45 26.50 15.90
CA THR A 453 -24.85 26.96 15.85
C THR A 453 -25.48 27.03 17.24
N GLU A 454 -25.37 25.98 18.04
CA GLU A 454 -25.95 25.95 19.39
C GLU A 454 -25.36 27.05 20.28
N ILE A 455 -24.06 27.33 20.18
CA ILE A 455 -23.40 28.43 20.89
C ILE A 455 -23.93 29.79 20.42
N LEU A 456 -24.12 29.99 19.11
CA LEU A 456 -24.67 31.22 18.56
C LEU A 456 -26.10 31.45 19.05
N TRP A 457 -26.97 30.45 19.00
CA TRP A 457 -28.35 30.54 19.50
C TRP A 457 -28.39 30.76 21.02
N PHE A 458 -27.55 30.06 21.78
CA PHE A 458 -27.42 30.28 23.22
C PHE A 458 -26.92 31.69 23.55
N SER A 459 -26.01 32.25 22.75
CA SER A 459 -25.51 33.62 22.96
C SER A 459 -26.61 34.66 22.77
N VAL A 460 -27.48 34.48 21.78
CA VAL A 460 -28.64 35.35 21.54
C VAL A 460 -29.68 35.18 22.66
N PHE A 461 -29.91 33.94 23.12
CA PHE A 461 -30.77 33.68 24.27
C PHE A 461 -30.30 34.42 25.53
N ILE A 462 -29.00 34.35 25.85
CA ILE A 462 -28.43 35.05 26.99
C ILE A 462 -28.52 36.58 26.81
N TYR A 463 -28.23 37.09 25.61
CA TYR A 463 -28.34 38.52 25.34
C TYR A 463 -29.78 39.02 25.57
N ASN A 464 -30.78 38.30 25.07
CA ASN A 464 -32.20 38.63 25.26
C ASN A 464 -32.65 38.51 26.73
N LEU A 465 -31.97 37.69 27.55
CA LEU A 465 -32.27 37.58 28.98
C LEU A 465 -31.75 38.76 29.80
N PHE A 466 -30.61 39.36 29.39
CA PHE A 466 -29.94 40.44 30.12
C PHE A 466 -30.22 41.85 29.56
N SER A 467 -30.65 41.96 28.31
CA SER A 467 -30.93 43.23 27.65
C SER A 467 -32.43 43.44 27.49
N ASP A 468 -32.97 44.50 28.08
CA ASP A 468 -34.37 44.95 27.91
C ASP A 468 -34.65 45.53 26.50
N ASN A 469 -33.62 45.67 25.66
CA ASN A 469 -33.77 46.17 24.30
C ASN A 469 -34.19 45.05 23.32
N ASP A 470 -35.32 45.24 22.66
CA ASP A 470 -35.90 44.36 21.62
C ASP A 470 -35.08 44.29 20.30
N THR A 471 -33.78 44.60 20.30
CA THR A 471 -32.96 44.67 19.06
C THR A 471 -33.00 43.38 18.24
N HIS A 472 -32.97 42.22 18.91
CA HIS A 472 -33.05 40.90 18.30
C HIS A 472 -34.48 40.32 18.20
N ASN A 473 -35.48 41.03 18.76
CA ASN A 473 -36.91 40.69 18.64
C ASN A 473 -37.57 41.39 17.43
N SER A 474 -36.79 42.10 16.62
CA SER A 474 -37.25 42.75 15.38
C SER A 474 -37.59 41.72 14.28
N ASN A 475 -38.41 42.11 13.30
CA ASN A 475 -38.79 41.25 12.19
C ASN A 475 -37.57 40.70 11.44
N ARG A 476 -37.62 39.43 11.00
CA ARG A 476 -36.54 38.78 10.24
C ARG A 476 -36.00 39.62 9.07
N MET A 477 -36.87 40.38 8.41
CA MET A 477 -36.52 41.22 7.25
C MET A 477 -35.67 42.45 7.61
N SER A 478 -35.63 42.87 8.88
CA SER A 478 -34.80 43.99 9.35
C SER A 478 -33.45 43.56 9.90
N TRP A 479 -33.13 42.27 9.90
CA TRP A 479 -31.85 41.77 10.40
C TRP A 479 -30.73 41.99 9.38
N ASP A 480 -29.57 42.42 9.87
CA ASP A 480 -28.35 42.48 9.07
C ASP A 480 -27.93 41.08 8.59
N TRP A 481 -27.21 41.01 7.46
CA TRP A 481 -26.77 39.75 6.85
C TRP A 481 -25.89 38.87 7.77
N TYR A 482 -25.22 39.48 8.76
CA TYR A 482 -24.34 38.80 9.73
C TYR A 482 -25.04 38.51 11.07
N HIS A 483 -26.37 38.63 11.14
CA HIS A 483 -27.12 38.32 12.35
C HIS A 483 -26.82 36.89 12.84
N PRO A 484 -26.49 36.67 14.13
CA PRO A 484 -26.05 35.36 14.64
C PRO A 484 -27.04 34.22 14.36
N ILE A 485 -28.34 34.49 14.37
CA ILE A 485 -29.37 33.49 14.02
C ILE A 485 -29.30 33.09 12.55
N LEU A 486 -29.11 34.05 11.62
CA LEU A 486 -29.04 33.76 10.17
C LEU A 486 -27.78 32.95 9.83
N LEU A 487 -26.65 33.32 10.42
CA LEU A 487 -25.40 32.55 10.32
C LEU A 487 -25.58 31.15 10.91
N GLY A 488 -26.22 31.05 12.08
CA GLY A 488 -26.55 29.79 12.74
C GLY A 488 -27.43 28.88 11.88
N GLU A 489 -28.52 29.40 11.30
CA GLU A 489 -29.43 28.69 10.39
C GLU A 489 -28.70 28.16 9.15
N GLY A 490 -27.83 29.00 8.54
CA GLY A 490 -27.04 28.59 7.37
C GLY A 490 -26.06 27.45 7.69
N ILE A 491 -25.32 27.56 8.80
CA ILE A 491 -24.41 26.51 9.25
C ILE A 491 -25.18 25.24 9.64
N TYR A 492 -26.33 25.38 10.30
CA TYR A 492 -27.18 24.27 10.71
C TYR A 492 -27.76 23.51 9.52
N ALA A 493 -28.17 24.21 8.46
CA ALA A 493 -28.63 23.59 7.24
C ALA A 493 -27.52 22.76 6.56
N ALA A 494 -26.31 23.31 6.47
CA ALA A 494 -25.14 22.58 5.95
C ALA A 494 -24.80 21.36 6.81
N ALA A 495 -24.78 21.52 8.13
CA ALA A 495 -24.54 20.44 9.09
C ALA A 495 -25.61 19.34 9.01
N SER A 496 -26.87 19.71 8.75
CA SER A 496 -27.98 18.77 8.57
C SER A 496 -27.80 17.90 7.33
N VAL A 497 -27.36 18.46 6.20
CA VAL A 497 -27.01 17.67 5.00
C VAL A 497 -25.87 16.70 5.31
N MET A 498 -24.85 17.14 6.05
CA MET A 498 -23.76 16.27 6.50
C MET A 498 -24.26 15.16 7.42
N ALA A 499 -25.20 15.45 8.33
CA ALA A 499 -25.82 14.46 9.20
C ALA A 499 -26.59 13.39 8.41
N PHE A 500 -27.43 13.76 7.43
CA PHE A 500 -28.13 12.76 6.63
C PHE A 500 -27.18 11.95 5.74
N SER A 501 -26.15 12.57 5.17
CA SER A 501 -25.16 11.85 4.34
C SER A 501 -24.29 10.88 5.14
N ARG A 502 -24.19 11.04 6.48
CA ARG A 502 -23.58 10.04 7.38
C ARG A 502 -24.21 8.66 7.24
N LEU A 503 -25.49 8.53 6.85
CA LEU A 503 -26.15 7.24 6.65
C LEU A 503 -25.43 6.37 5.60
N LEU A 504 -24.70 6.97 4.66
CA LEU A 504 -23.88 6.24 3.67
C LEU A 504 -22.86 5.31 4.32
N LEU A 505 -22.41 5.60 5.55
CA LEU A 505 -21.51 4.71 6.29
C LEU A 505 -22.10 3.35 6.60
N TRP A 506 -23.42 3.27 6.79
CA TRP A 506 -24.07 2.00 7.09
C TRP A 506 -24.07 1.06 5.89
N PHE A 507 -23.80 1.58 4.68
CA PHE A 507 -23.53 0.73 3.51
C PHE A 507 -22.36 -0.21 3.77
N HIS A 508 -21.34 0.21 4.53
CA HIS A 508 -20.21 -0.65 4.87
C HIS A 508 -20.61 -1.89 5.68
N VAL A 509 -21.68 -1.86 6.47
CA VAL A 509 -22.11 -3.03 7.26
C VAL A 509 -22.73 -4.12 6.38
N ASN A 510 -23.28 -3.75 5.22
CA ASN A 510 -23.89 -4.70 4.30
C ASN A 510 -22.85 -5.24 3.31
N SER A 511 -22.82 -6.56 3.14
CA SER A 511 -21.86 -7.23 2.24
C SER A 511 -22.05 -6.91 0.76
N ARG A 512 -23.24 -6.45 0.34
CA ARG A 512 -23.50 -6.06 -1.06
C ARG A 512 -23.21 -4.59 -1.34
N LEU A 513 -23.59 -3.70 -0.42
CA LEU A 513 -23.44 -2.25 -0.60
C LEU A 513 -22.06 -1.74 -0.13
N GLY A 514 -21.38 -2.52 0.72
CA GLY A 514 -20.13 -2.09 1.33
C GLY A 514 -18.96 -1.91 0.37
N PRO A 515 -18.71 -2.83 -0.58
CA PRO A 515 -17.70 -2.63 -1.62
C PRO A 515 -17.98 -1.39 -2.47
N LEU A 516 -19.25 -1.12 -2.79
CA LEU A 516 -19.69 0.07 -3.52
C LEU A 516 -19.42 1.36 -2.73
N GLY A 517 -19.75 1.38 -1.43
CA GLY A 517 -19.46 2.54 -0.58
C GLY A 517 -17.96 2.82 -0.44
N THR A 518 -17.15 1.76 -0.32
CA THR A 518 -15.70 1.87 -0.23
C THR A 518 -15.07 2.36 -1.53
N SER A 519 -15.59 1.97 -2.69
CA SER A 519 -15.03 2.40 -3.97
C SER A 519 -15.23 3.90 -4.22
N ILE A 520 -16.36 4.48 -3.78
CA ILE A 520 -16.64 5.92 -3.89
C ILE A 520 -15.54 6.76 -3.24
N LYS A 521 -15.07 6.38 -2.05
CA LYS A 521 -13.99 7.10 -1.34
C LYS A 521 -12.72 7.21 -2.19
N TYR A 522 -12.29 6.10 -2.80
CA TYR A 522 -11.06 6.07 -3.59
C TYR A 522 -11.20 6.83 -4.91
N MET A 523 -12.35 6.71 -5.57
CA MET A 523 -12.64 7.48 -6.79
C MET A 523 -12.69 8.98 -6.52
N LEU A 524 -13.25 9.42 -5.38
CA LEU A 524 -13.34 10.84 -5.03
C LEU A 524 -11.97 11.53 -4.97
N THR A 525 -10.92 10.79 -4.59
CA THR A 525 -9.55 11.33 -4.57
C THR A 525 -9.03 11.60 -5.99
N ASP A 526 -9.34 10.72 -6.94
CA ASP A 526 -8.98 10.93 -8.35
C ASP A 526 -9.80 12.07 -8.97
N VAL A 527 -11.10 12.15 -8.64
CA VAL A 527 -12.00 13.26 -9.03
C VAL A 527 -11.51 14.60 -8.50
N ALA A 528 -11.03 14.67 -7.26
CA ALA A 528 -10.51 15.90 -6.67
C ALA A 528 -9.29 16.44 -7.44
N ARG A 529 -8.39 15.56 -7.91
CA ARG A 529 -7.24 15.98 -8.75
C ARG A 529 -7.71 16.57 -10.09
N PHE A 530 -8.76 16.01 -10.67
CA PHE A 530 -9.37 16.56 -11.88
C PHE A 530 -10.05 17.91 -11.62
N PHE A 531 -10.75 18.07 -10.50
CA PHE A 531 -11.34 19.36 -10.12
C PHE A 531 -10.30 20.48 -9.98
N MET A 532 -9.06 20.17 -9.58
CA MET A 532 -7.97 21.16 -9.58
C MET A 532 -7.63 21.65 -10.99
N LEU A 533 -7.53 20.74 -11.97
CA LEU A 533 -7.31 21.10 -13.37
C LEU A 533 -8.49 21.91 -13.92
N PHE A 534 -9.71 21.48 -13.60
CA PHE A 534 -10.93 22.20 -13.95
C PHE A 534 -10.95 23.62 -13.37
N PHE A 535 -10.57 23.78 -12.10
CA PHE A 535 -10.53 25.08 -11.42
C PHE A 535 -9.52 26.05 -12.05
N ILE A 536 -8.35 25.55 -12.47
CA ILE A 536 -7.34 26.36 -13.19
C ILE A 536 -7.92 26.90 -14.50
N ILE A 537 -8.58 26.04 -15.28
CA ILE A 537 -9.20 26.43 -16.54
C ILE A 537 -10.33 27.44 -16.29
N MET A 538 -11.19 27.18 -15.30
CA MET A 538 -12.26 28.10 -14.92
C MET A 538 -11.73 29.48 -14.52
N LEU A 539 -10.65 29.55 -13.72
CA LEU A 539 -10.02 30.81 -13.33
C LEU A 539 -9.43 31.57 -14.54
N ALA A 540 -8.81 30.85 -15.49
CA ALA A 540 -8.29 31.45 -16.71
C ALA A 540 -9.39 32.09 -17.58
N PHE A 541 -10.50 31.36 -17.80
CA PHE A 541 -11.64 31.90 -18.54
C PHE A 541 -12.40 32.97 -17.75
N ALA A 542 -12.57 32.82 -16.44
CA ALA A 542 -13.24 33.80 -15.59
C ALA A 542 -12.51 35.14 -15.60
N THR A 543 -11.18 35.13 -15.51
CA THR A 543 -10.37 36.36 -15.58
C THR A 543 -10.36 36.96 -16.98
N GLY A 544 -10.28 36.14 -18.03
CA GLY A 544 -10.34 36.59 -19.42
C GLY A 544 -11.68 37.25 -19.78
N ILE A 545 -12.79 36.57 -19.48
CA ILE A 545 -14.14 37.09 -19.70
C ILE A 545 -14.38 38.32 -18.82
N ASN A 546 -14.07 38.27 -17.52
CA ASN A 546 -14.24 39.45 -16.66
C ASN A 546 -13.46 40.67 -17.17
N SER A 547 -12.24 40.49 -17.66
CA SER A 547 -11.45 41.60 -18.19
C SER A 547 -12.08 42.24 -19.44
N LEU A 548 -12.87 41.48 -20.21
CA LEU A 548 -13.61 41.98 -21.37
C LEU A 548 -14.88 42.74 -20.94
N TYR A 549 -15.67 42.15 -20.04
CA TYR A 549 -17.00 42.68 -19.67
C TYR A 549 -16.98 43.74 -18.55
N LYS A 550 -15.93 43.84 -17.72
CA LYS A 550 -15.84 44.82 -16.62
C LYS A 550 -15.98 46.28 -17.07
N ASN A 551 -15.61 46.58 -18.32
CA ASN A 551 -15.64 47.94 -18.88
C ASN A 551 -17.03 48.34 -19.37
N TYR A 552 -17.95 47.39 -19.49
CA TYR A 552 -19.36 47.61 -19.86
C TYR A 552 -20.26 47.67 -18.62
N LYS A 553 -19.69 48.03 -17.47
CA LYS A 553 -20.46 48.20 -16.25
C LYS A 553 -21.41 49.40 -16.40
N ASP A 554 -22.66 49.22 -15.98
CA ASP A 554 -23.71 50.25 -16.00
C ASP A 554 -24.08 50.73 -17.42
N SER A 555 -23.82 49.94 -18.47
CA SER A 555 -24.24 50.28 -19.84
C SER A 555 -25.72 49.93 -20.07
N VAL A 556 -26.48 50.90 -20.58
CA VAL A 556 -27.94 50.80 -20.76
C VAL A 556 -28.36 51.29 -22.14
N GLN A 557 -29.00 50.43 -22.91
CA GLN A 557 -29.58 50.77 -24.21
C GLN A 557 -31.07 51.07 -24.05
N TYR A 558 -31.50 52.22 -24.58
CA TYR A 558 -32.90 52.60 -24.68
C TYR A 558 -33.40 52.20 -26.07
N ASP A 559 -34.25 51.18 -26.15
CA ASP A 559 -35.02 50.87 -27.34
C ASP A 559 -36.42 51.50 -27.21
N ASP A 560 -37.12 51.77 -28.31
CA ASP A 560 -38.37 52.57 -28.35
C ASP A 560 -39.52 52.00 -27.47
N THR A 561 -39.34 50.79 -26.89
CA THR A 561 -40.30 50.13 -26.00
C THR A 561 -39.72 49.45 -24.75
N GLU A 562 -38.40 49.22 -24.63
CA GLU A 562 -37.79 48.54 -23.48
C GLU A 562 -36.38 49.08 -23.15
N ILE A 563 -36.03 49.09 -21.85
CA ILE A 563 -34.69 49.45 -21.35
C ILE A 563 -33.90 48.15 -21.19
N ILE A 564 -32.86 47.96 -22.02
CA ILE A 564 -31.99 46.79 -21.97
C ILE A 564 -30.72 47.18 -21.21
N GLU A 565 -30.52 46.60 -20.03
CA GLU A 565 -29.32 46.80 -19.21
C GLU A 565 -28.32 45.67 -19.45
N GLN A 566 -27.01 45.97 -19.38
CA GLN A 566 -25.97 44.95 -19.47
C GLN A 566 -26.14 43.91 -18.35
N PRO A 567 -26.14 42.60 -18.66
CA PRO A 567 -26.19 41.56 -17.64
C PRO A 567 -25.03 41.66 -16.65
N ASP A 568 -25.35 41.63 -15.36
CA ASP A 568 -24.40 41.55 -14.24
C ASP A 568 -23.53 40.27 -14.22
N ALA A 569 -23.73 39.40 -15.20
CA ALA A 569 -23.22 38.05 -15.24
C ALA A 569 -21.69 37.99 -15.29
N PHE A 570 -21.05 38.87 -16.05
CA PHE A 570 -19.61 38.83 -16.32
C PHE A 570 -18.83 40.06 -15.82
N ILE A 571 -19.52 41.05 -15.26
CA ILE A 571 -18.95 42.34 -14.85
C ILE A 571 -18.02 42.20 -13.64
N THR A 572 -18.45 41.45 -12.61
CA THR A 572 -17.63 41.18 -11.43
C THR A 572 -17.10 39.76 -11.44
N LEU A 573 -15.85 39.59 -11.02
CA LEU A 573 -15.18 38.29 -11.02
C LEU A 573 -15.99 37.22 -10.25
N LYS A 574 -16.62 37.60 -9.12
CA LYS A 574 -17.51 36.72 -8.35
C LYS A 574 -18.70 36.22 -9.19
N ASN A 575 -19.37 37.11 -9.91
CA ASN A 575 -20.50 36.75 -10.76
C ASN A 575 -20.04 35.94 -11.96
N THR A 576 -18.91 36.32 -12.59
CA THR A 576 -18.32 35.55 -13.71
C THR A 576 -18.04 34.12 -13.29
N PHE A 577 -17.44 33.92 -12.11
CA PHE A 577 -17.21 32.58 -11.55
C PHE A 577 -18.50 31.81 -11.31
N LYS A 578 -19.51 32.44 -10.69
CA LYS A 578 -20.82 31.83 -10.44
C LYS A 578 -21.47 31.36 -11.75
N ASN A 579 -21.46 32.21 -12.77
CA ASN A 579 -22.16 31.93 -14.02
C ASN A 579 -21.40 30.91 -14.89
N LEU A 580 -20.06 30.97 -14.92
CA LEU A 580 -19.27 29.92 -15.57
C LEU A 580 -19.47 28.56 -14.88
N PHE A 581 -19.55 28.53 -13.55
CA PHE A 581 -19.85 27.29 -12.82
C PHE A 581 -21.23 26.72 -13.21
N TRP A 582 -22.27 27.54 -13.24
CA TRP A 582 -23.61 27.07 -13.62
C TRP A 582 -23.75 26.76 -15.12
N ALA A 583 -22.93 27.38 -15.97
CA ALA A 583 -22.88 27.11 -17.39
C ALA A 583 -22.53 25.64 -17.70
N ILE A 584 -21.69 24.98 -16.88
CA ILE A 584 -21.36 23.55 -17.04
C ILE A 584 -22.63 22.68 -17.05
N PHE A 585 -23.62 23.06 -16.24
CA PHE A 585 -24.89 22.33 -16.09
C PHE A 585 -25.97 22.76 -17.09
N GLY A 586 -25.63 23.63 -18.05
CA GLY A 586 -26.58 24.18 -19.01
C GLY A 586 -27.50 25.27 -18.47
N MET A 587 -27.21 25.83 -17.29
CA MET A 587 -27.95 26.96 -16.70
C MET A 587 -27.31 28.33 -17.03
N GLY A 588 -26.38 28.37 -17.97
CA GLY A 588 -25.81 29.61 -18.51
C GLY A 588 -26.57 30.03 -19.75
N GLU A 589 -27.22 31.19 -19.72
CA GLU A 589 -27.89 31.74 -20.90
C GLU A 589 -26.84 32.35 -21.85
N PRO A 590 -26.98 32.15 -23.17
CA PRO A 590 -26.09 32.77 -24.16
C PRO A 590 -26.17 34.30 -24.11
N ASP A 591 -27.31 34.83 -23.66
CA ASP A 591 -27.60 36.27 -23.52
C ASP A 591 -26.65 36.94 -22.51
N PHE A 592 -26.03 36.18 -21.61
CA PHE A 592 -24.98 36.70 -20.73
C PHE A 592 -23.75 37.20 -21.47
N ALA A 593 -23.47 36.69 -22.67
CA ALA A 593 -22.35 37.09 -23.50
C ALA A 593 -22.68 38.30 -24.41
N GLN A 594 -23.94 38.73 -24.47
CA GLN A 594 -24.33 39.92 -25.23
C GLN A 594 -23.71 41.18 -24.60
N ILE A 595 -23.21 42.08 -25.45
CA ILE A 595 -22.69 43.39 -25.04
C ILE A 595 -23.70 44.45 -25.43
N VAL A 596 -24.27 45.10 -24.42
CA VAL A 596 -25.19 46.21 -24.58
C VAL A 596 -24.39 47.51 -24.48
N VAL A 597 -24.37 48.29 -25.57
CA VAL A 597 -23.63 49.55 -25.64
C VAL A 597 -24.60 50.71 -25.52
N GLY A 598 -24.74 51.18 -24.28
CA GLY A 598 -25.54 52.33 -23.92
C GLY A 598 -24.70 53.59 -23.66
N ARG A 599 -25.14 54.76 -24.11
CA ARG A 599 -24.54 56.04 -23.71
C ARG A 599 -25.25 56.54 -22.45
N ASN A 600 -24.48 56.94 -21.42
CA ASN A 600 -25.01 57.67 -20.26
C ASN A 600 -25.45 59.07 -20.74
N ILE A 601 -26.72 59.23 -21.11
CA ILE A 601 -27.27 60.53 -21.51
C ILE A 601 -27.50 61.36 -20.25
N SER A 602 -26.50 62.12 -19.85
CA SER A 602 -26.67 63.29 -18.97
C SER A 602 -26.30 64.59 -19.69
N LEU A 603 -26.41 64.63 -21.02
CA LEU A 603 -26.21 65.82 -21.83
C LEU A 603 -27.29 65.90 -22.91
N ASN A 604 -28.20 66.84 -22.70
CA ASN A 604 -29.09 67.54 -23.62
C ASN A 604 -29.75 66.74 -24.77
N GLU A 605 -31.08 66.78 -24.70
CA GLU A 605 -32.15 66.20 -25.52
C GLU A 605 -32.16 66.52 -27.04
N SER A 606 -31.02 66.73 -27.71
CA SER A 606 -31.04 67.24 -29.10
C SER A 606 -30.23 66.47 -30.15
N GLU A 607 -29.87 65.20 -29.94
CA GLU A 607 -29.34 64.33 -31.01
C GLU A 607 -29.91 62.91 -30.92
N GLN A 608 -31.18 62.76 -31.29
CA GLN A 608 -31.93 61.50 -31.22
C GLN A 608 -31.65 60.53 -32.39
N ASN A 609 -30.66 60.78 -33.25
CA ASN A 609 -30.35 59.94 -34.42
C ASN A 609 -28.84 59.63 -34.55
N VAL A 610 -28.16 59.33 -33.44
CA VAL A 610 -26.80 58.76 -33.50
C VAL A 610 -26.88 57.28 -33.19
N SER A 611 -26.72 56.44 -34.21
CA SER A 611 -26.57 54.99 -34.06
C SER A 611 -25.56 54.69 -32.96
N ASN A 612 -25.97 53.91 -31.94
CA ASN A 612 -25.06 53.45 -30.91
C ASN A 612 -23.90 52.69 -31.58
N PRO A 613 -22.65 52.90 -31.16
CA PRO A 613 -21.54 52.16 -31.74
C PRO A 613 -21.63 50.69 -31.31
N ASP A 614 -21.97 49.82 -32.25
CA ASP A 614 -21.97 48.38 -32.00
C ASP A 614 -20.52 47.90 -31.82
N HIS A 615 -20.18 47.44 -30.61
CA HIS A 615 -18.89 46.83 -30.34
C HIS A 615 -18.86 45.35 -30.77
N LEU A 616 -19.13 45.12 -32.06
CA LEU A 616 -19.27 43.80 -32.68
C LEU A 616 -18.02 42.94 -32.48
N PHE A 617 -16.83 43.54 -32.48
CA PHE A 617 -15.58 42.81 -32.26
C PHE A 617 -15.48 42.23 -30.84
N THR A 618 -15.77 43.04 -29.81
CA THR A 618 -15.73 42.56 -28.42
C THR A 618 -16.85 41.58 -28.14
N GLU A 619 -18.02 41.78 -28.72
CA GLU A 619 -19.15 40.84 -28.61
C GLU A 619 -18.80 39.50 -29.27
N GLY A 620 -18.24 39.53 -30.48
CA GLY A 620 -17.75 38.33 -31.16
C GLY A 620 -16.67 37.58 -30.38
N VAL A 621 -15.73 38.31 -29.76
CA VAL A 621 -14.71 37.72 -28.85
C VAL A 621 -15.38 37.13 -27.61
N GLY A 622 -16.39 37.79 -27.06
CA GLY A 622 -17.18 37.33 -25.92
C GLY A 622 -17.89 35.99 -26.18
N TYR A 623 -18.68 35.92 -27.25
CA TYR A 623 -19.32 34.66 -27.68
C TYR A 623 -18.30 33.58 -28.02
N SER A 624 -17.17 33.94 -28.62
CA SER A 624 -16.10 32.99 -28.93
C SER A 624 -15.46 32.41 -27.67
N LEU A 625 -15.15 33.24 -26.67
CA LEU A 625 -14.59 32.80 -25.38
C LEU A 625 -15.59 31.94 -24.59
N TRP A 626 -16.88 32.32 -24.60
CA TRP A 626 -17.94 31.55 -23.97
C TRP A 626 -18.15 30.19 -24.65
N GLY A 627 -18.23 30.16 -25.99
CA GLY A 627 -18.33 28.92 -26.75
C GLY A 627 -17.10 28.02 -26.60
N LEU A 628 -15.89 28.60 -26.62
CA LEU A 628 -14.65 27.87 -26.37
C LEU A 628 -14.61 27.28 -24.96
N TYR A 629 -15.08 28.03 -23.94
CA TYR A 629 -15.21 27.52 -22.58
C TYR A 629 -16.11 26.27 -22.54
N HIS A 630 -17.27 26.29 -23.21
CA HIS A 630 -18.16 25.12 -23.29
C HIS A 630 -17.54 23.94 -24.03
N MET A 631 -16.85 24.17 -25.15
CA MET A 631 -16.14 23.10 -25.87
C MET A 631 -15.07 22.46 -24.98
N VAL A 632 -14.25 23.26 -24.31
CA VAL A 632 -13.20 22.74 -23.42
C VAL A 632 -13.82 22.03 -22.22
N THR A 633 -14.80 22.61 -21.53
CA THR A 633 -15.32 22.05 -20.28
C THR A 633 -16.30 20.90 -20.47
N VAL A 634 -17.29 21.06 -21.33
CA VAL A 634 -18.36 20.06 -21.51
C VAL A 634 -17.94 18.98 -22.51
N VAL A 635 -17.29 19.32 -23.62
CA VAL A 635 -16.93 18.31 -24.63
C VAL A 635 -15.62 17.60 -24.29
N VAL A 636 -14.59 18.32 -23.85
CA VAL A 636 -13.28 17.70 -23.58
C VAL A 636 -13.18 17.22 -22.14
N LEU A 637 -13.31 18.13 -21.16
CA LEU A 637 -13.04 17.81 -19.76
C LEU A 637 -14.05 16.80 -19.18
N LEU A 638 -15.35 16.94 -19.44
CA LEU A 638 -16.36 16.00 -18.94
C LEU A 638 -16.15 14.58 -19.50
N ASN A 639 -15.85 14.46 -20.79
CA ASN A 639 -15.57 13.15 -21.42
C ASN A 639 -14.27 12.53 -20.87
N MET A 640 -13.24 13.34 -20.63
CA MET A 640 -12.01 12.88 -19.96
C MET A 640 -12.27 12.44 -18.51
N LEU A 641 -13.13 13.14 -17.77
CA LEU A 641 -13.53 12.75 -16.42
C LEU A 641 -14.22 11.38 -16.40
N ILE A 642 -15.14 11.13 -17.34
CA ILE A 642 -15.82 9.83 -17.47
C ILE A 642 -14.81 8.72 -17.75
N ALA A 643 -13.85 8.95 -18.65
CA ALA A 643 -12.81 7.98 -18.97
C ALA A 643 -11.94 7.65 -17.74
N MET A 644 -11.45 8.67 -17.03
CA MET A 644 -10.64 8.49 -15.82
C MET A 644 -11.43 7.81 -14.69
N MET A 645 -12.71 8.15 -14.52
CA MET A 645 -13.57 7.51 -13.53
C MET A 645 -13.78 6.03 -13.84
N THR A 646 -13.90 5.66 -15.11
CA THR A 646 -14.05 4.26 -15.53
C THR A 646 -12.81 3.45 -15.22
N GLU A 647 -11.62 3.96 -15.55
CA GLU A 647 -10.34 3.30 -15.23
C GLU A 647 -10.13 3.20 -13.72
N SER A 648 -10.38 4.29 -12.98
CA SER A 648 -10.28 4.32 -11.52
C SER A 648 -11.21 3.31 -10.87
N TYR A 649 -12.48 3.25 -11.29
CA TYR A 649 -13.45 2.28 -10.81
C TYR A 649 -12.97 0.83 -11.02
N GLN A 650 -12.48 0.50 -12.22
CA GLN A 650 -11.96 -0.85 -12.51
C GLN A 650 -10.77 -1.22 -11.64
N ARG A 651 -9.83 -0.28 -11.43
CA ARG A 651 -8.67 -0.49 -10.56
C ARG A 651 -9.09 -0.72 -9.11
N VAL A 652 -10.02 0.09 -8.60
CA VAL A 652 -10.52 0.00 -7.22
C VAL A 652 -11.35 -1.26 -7.01
N GLN A 653 -12.18 -1.65 -7.99
CA GLN A 653 -13.05 -2.83 -7.91
C GLN A 653 -12.27 -4.12 -7.70
N LYS A 654 -11.08 -4.27 -8.30
CA LYS A 654 -10.22 -5.46 -8.14
C LYS A 654 -9.85 -5.72 -6.66
N ASN A 655 -9.69 -4.66 -5.87
CA ASN A 655 -9.32 -4.75 -4.46
C ASN A 655 -10.48 -4.38 -3.51
N ALA A 656 -11.68 -4.08 -4.03
CA ALA A 656 -12.78 -3.50 -3.27
C ALA A 656 -13.25 -4.40 -2.12
N ASP A 657 -13.23 -5.73 -2.30
CA ASP A 657 -13.61 -6.67 -1.25
C ASP A 657 -12.61 -6.67 -0.08
N MET A 658 -11.31 -6.58 -0.38
CA MET A 658 -10.26 -6.46 0.62
C MET A 658 -10.40 -5.15 1.39
N GLU A 659 -10.54 -4.04 0.66
CA GLU A 659 -10.73 -2.71 1.25
C GLU A 659 -12.00 -2.64 2.11
N TRP A 660 -13.10 -3.23 1.64
CA TRP A 660 -14.36 -3.29 2.36
C TRP A 660 -14.23 -4.11 3.65
N LYS A 661 -13.65 -5.32 3.58
CA LYS A 661 -13.43 -6.17 4.78
C LYS A 661 -12.51 -5.48 5.79
N PHE A 662 -11.48 -4.76 5.33
CA PHE A 662 -10.61 -3.98 6.20
C PHE A 662 -11.36 -2.83 6.89
N ALA A 663 -12.17 -2.07 6.13
CA ALA A 663 -13.01 -1.02 6.67
C ALA A 663 -14.05 -1.56 7.69
N CYS A 664 -14.68 -2.70 7.39
CA CYS A 664 -15.59 -3.39 8.31
C CYS A 664 -14.89 -3.84 9.59
N SER A 665 -13.71 -4.42 9.48
CA SER A 665 -12.94 -4.91 10.63
C SER A 665 -12.54 -3.75 11.53
N THR A 666 -12.16 -2.61 10.94
CA THR A 666 -11.84 -1.38 11.67
C THR A 666 -13.08 -0.85 12.42
N LEU A 667 -14.25 -0.88 11.78
CA LEU A 667 -15.53 -0.53 12.43
C LEU A 667 -15.89 -1.49 13.56
N TRP A 668 -15.68 -2.80 13.40
CA TRP A 668 -15.94 -3.77 14.45
C TRP A 668 -15.00 -3.58 15.64
N LEU A 669 -13.71 -3.32 15.37
CA LEU A 669 -12.71 -3.06 16.41
C LEU A 669 -13.03 -1.81 17.23
N SER A 670 -13.49 -0.73 16.58
CA SER A 670 -13.92 0.44 17.34
C SER A 670 -15.08 0.10 18.28
N ILE A 671 -16.02 -0.75 17.87
CA ILE A 671 -17.17 -1.15 18.69
C ILE A 671 -16.78 -2.10 19.83
N PHE A 672 -15.81 -2.99 19.60
CA PHE A 672 -15.26 -3.87 20.64
C PHE A 672 -14.56 -3.06 21.75
N ASP A 673 -13.81 -2.05 21.34
CA ASP A 673 -13.01 -1.25 22.25
C ASP A 673 -13.73 -0.04 22.82
N ASN A 674 -14.87 0.36 22.21
CA ASN A 674 -15.58 1.58 22.59
C ASN A 674 -15.75 1.63 24.12
N HIS A 675 -15.40 2.75 24.71
CA HIS A 675 -15.42 2.95 26.17
C HIS A 675 -16.77 3.54 26.65
N SER A 676 -17.53 4.15 25.73
CA SER A 676 -18.88 4.69 25.96
C SER A 676 -19.88 3.54 25.96
N VAL A 677 -20.18 2.97 27.12
CA VAL A 677 -21.05 1.79 27.24
C VAL A 677 -22.48 2.08 26.75
N VAL A 678 -22.87 3.36 26.71
CA VAL A 678 -24.22 3.83 26.36
C VAL A 678 -24.17 4.78 25.17
N PRO A 679 -25.13 4.71 24.22
CA PRO A 679 -25.21 5.66 23.11
C PRO A 679 -25.55 7.09 23.57
N PRO A 680 -25.10 8.13 22.83
CA PRO A 680 -25.60 9.50 23.01
C PRO A 680 -27.13 9.56 22.91
N PRO A 681 -27.83 10.38 23.70
CA PRO A 681 -27.34 11.45 24.58
C PRO A 681 -27.03 10.95 26.01
N PHE A 682 -27.38 9.71 26.32
CA PHE A 682 -27.26 9.13 27.66
C PHE A 682 -25.81 9.02 28.16
N ASN A 683 -24.82 9.16 27.28
CA ASN A 683 -23.40 9.24 27.63
C ASN A 683 -23.04 10.47 28.50
N LEU A 684 -23.86 11.53 28.48
CA LEU A 684 -23.63 12.71 29.31
C LEU A 684 -23.80 12.43 30.81
N ILE A 685 -24.59 11.42 31.17
CA ILE A 685 -24.85 11.07 32.57
C ILE A 685 -23.81 10.03 33.01
N PRO A 686 -22.85 10.37 33.89
CA PRO A 686 -21.90 9.39 34.39
C PRO A 686 -22.63 8.30 35.18
N SER A 687 -22.20 7.05 35.02
CA SER A 687 -22.82 5.93 35.75
C SER A 687 -22.67 6.11 37.26
N MET A 688 -23.67 5.67 38.04
CA MET A 688 -23.66 5.79 39.50
C MET A 688 -22.39 5.19 40.13
N HIS A 689 -21.87 4.11 39.54
CA HIS A 689 -20.59 3.53 39.95
C HIS A 689 -19.40 4.48 39.77
N ARG A 690 -19.29 5.16 38.61
CA ARG A 690 -18.22 6.16 38.37
C ARG A 690 -18.35 7.35 39.31
N ILE A 691 -19.57 7.79 39.61
CA ILE A 691 -19.83 8.86 40.58
C ILE A 691 -19.37 8.41 41.98
N THR A 692 -19.69 7.20 42.43
CA THR A 692 -19.23 6.71 43.75
C THR A 692 -17.72 6.60 43.86
N LEU A 693 -17.02 6.25 42.77
CA LEU A 693 -15.56 6.18 42.73
C LEU A 693 -14.93 7.58 42.71
N LEU A 694 -15.48 8.52 41.95
CA LEU A 694 -15.08 9.93 41.98
C LEU A 694 -15.28 10.55 43.35
N LEU A 695 -16.42 10.26 44.01
CA LEU A 695 -16.68 10.68 45.38
C LEU A 695 -15.69 10.06 46.36
N ARG A 696 -15.39 8.76 46.26
CA ARG A 696 -14.34 8.11 47.08
C ARG A 696 -12.96 8.72 46.86
N TRP A 697 -12.62 9.03 45.61
CA TRP A 697 -11.35 9.70 45.26
C TRP A 697 -11.27 11.13 45.82
N MET A 698 -12.35 11.92 45.68
CA MET A 698 -12.46 13.26 46.27
C MET A 698 -12.34 13.21 47.79
N ILE A 699 -12.99 12.22 48.42
CA ILE A 699 -12.93 12.03 49.87
C ILE A 699 -11.53 11.58 50.31
N SER A 700 -10.84 10.71 49.57
CA SER A 700 -9.48 10.27 49.90
C SER A 700 -8.43 11.38 49.69
N THR A 701 -8.59 12.22 48.66
CA THR A 701 -7.72 13.40 48.46
C THR A 701 -7.94 14.46 49.54
N VAL A 702 -9.18 14.68 49.97
CA VAL A 702 -9.50 15.61 51.08
C VAL A 702 -9.03 15.06 52.43
N ARG A 703 -9.04 13.74 52.65
CA ARG A 703 -8.60 13.10 53.92
C ARG A 703 -7.10 12.85 54.02
N GLY A 704 -6.32 13.11 52.96
CA GLY A 704 -4.86 12.98 52.99
C GLY A 704 -4.31 11.56 53.21
N THR A 705 -5.16 10.53 53.18
CA THR A 705 -4.75 9.12 53.34
C THR A 705 -4.37 8.56 51.98
N TYR A 706 -3.07 8.61 51.66
CA TYR A 706 -2.47 7.79 50.59
C TYR A 706 -2.31 6.36 51.13
N ASP A 707 -3.34 5.52 50.96
CA ASP A 707 -3.20 4.09 51.23
C ASP A 707 -2.43 3.43 50.07
N ASP A 708 -1.16 3.09 50.32
CA ASP A 708 -0.29 2.27 49.46
C ASP A 708 -0.74 0.79 49.46
N THR A 709 -1.90 0.52 48.86
CA THR A 709 -2.27 -0.85 48.45
C THR A 709 -1.99 -1.04 46.96
N PRO A 710 -1.54 -2.24 46.54
CA PRO A 710 -1.21 -2.51 45.14
C PRO A 710 -2.51 -2.63 44.32
N GLY A 711 -2.95 -1.51 43.75
CA GLY A 711 -4.21 -1.42 42.98
C GLY A 711 -4.58 0.03 42.71
N LYS A 712 -3.86 0.67 41.78
CA LYS A 712 -3.85 2.11 41.50
C LYS A 712 -5.25 2.76 41.35
N LEU A 713 -5.60 3.66 42.26
CA LEU A 713 -6.54 4.77 42.02
C LEU A 713 -5.77 6.04 41.64
N SER A 714 -5.09 6.05 40.49
CA SER A 714 -4.46 7.28 39.96
C SER A 714 -5.38 7.94 38.94
N TRP A 715 -5.90 9.12 39.25
CA TRP A 715 -6.59 9.95 38.26
C TRP A 715 -5.56 10.49 37.26
N SER A 716 -5.60 10.02 36.02
CA SER A 716 -4.82 10.58 34.92
C SER A 716 -5.78 10.81 33.77
N ALA A 717 -5.74 11.97 33.13
CA ALA A 717 -6.55 12.26 31.94
C ALA A 717 -6.39 11.18 30.85
N LYS A 718 -5.22 10.50 30.80
CA LYS A 718 -4.93 9.37 29.90
C LYS A 718 -5.48 8.02 30.38
N ARG A 719 -5.77 7.85 31.68
CA ARG A 719 -6.34 6.63 32.31
C ARG A 719 -7.79 6.81 32.76
N CYS A 720 -8.45 7.90 32.40
CA CYS A 720 -9.78 8.31 32.88
C CYS A 720 -10.89 7.25 32.66
N CYS A 721 -10.65 6.25 31.81
CA CYS A 721 -11.60 5.19 31.48
C CYS A 721 -11.15 3.78 31.89
N TYR A 722 -10.02 3.61 32.58
CA TYR A 722 -9.44 2.28 32.80
C TYR A 722 -9.17 1.95 34.27
N TRP A 723 -9.83 0.90 34.75
CA TRP A 723 -9.49 0.21 35.99
C TRP A 723 -8.88 -1.13 35.63
N ASP A 724 -7.62 -1.34 36.04
CA ASP A 724 -7.01 -2.66 36.10
C ASP A 724 -7.75 -3.49 37.15
N SER A 725 -8.72 -4.30 36.70
CA SER A 725 -9.09 -5.49 37.47
C SER A 725 -8.13 -6.59 37.05
N GLU A 726 -6.94 -6.64 37.67
CA GLU A 726 -6.01 -7.78 37.60
C GLU A 726 -6.59 -9.01 38.33
N ALA A 727 -7.82 -9.39 37.98
CA ALA A 727 -8.48 -10.59 38.47
C ALA A 727 -8.66 -11.55 37.29
N GLY A 728 -7.60 -12.28 36.94
CA GLY A 728 -7.73 -13.53 36.17
C GLY A 728 -7.03 -13.64 34.81
N HIS A 729 -6.02 -12.80 34.50
CA HIS A 729 -5.18 -13.11 33.34
C HIS A 729 -4.13 -14.18 33.73
N PRO A 730 -3.95 -15.26 32.93
CA PRO A 730 -2.78 -16.12 33.08
C PRO A 730 -1.53 -15.24 32.99
N SER A 731 -0.48 -15.58 33.75
CA SER A 731 0.75 -14.79 33.78
C SER A 731 1.18 -14.47 32.34
N GLN A 732 1.52 -13.21 32.04
CA GLN A 732 1.88 -12.77 30.68
C GLN A 732 2.94 -13.70 30.03
N LYS A 733 3.84 -14.24 30.87
CA LYS A 733 4.82 -15.27 30.50
C LYS A 733 4.20 -16.55 29.93
N GLU A 734 3.11 -17.05 30.52
CA GLU A 734 2.41 -18.25 30.03
C GLU A 734 1.78 -18.03 28.65
N GLN A 735 1.28 -16.82 28.38
CA GLN A 735 0.75 -16.47 27.06
C GLN A 735 1.86 -16.37 26.01
N GLU A 736 2.99 -15.76 26.38
CA GLU A 736 4.18 -15.66 25.52
C GLU A 736 4.75 -17.04 25.19
N GLU A 737 4.85 -17.94 26.18
CA GLU A 737 5.36 -19.29 25.96
C GLU A 737 4.43 -20.13 25.06
N LYS A 738 3.11 -19.95 25.20
CA LYS A 738 2.11 -20.55 24.29
C LYS A 738 2.25 -20.02 22.87
N TYR A 739 2.49 -18.72 22.72
CA TYR A 739 2.70 -18.08 21.42
C TYR A 739 3.97 -18.62 20.75
N GLU A 740 5.09 -18.67 21.46
CA GLU A 740 6.37 -19.15 20.90
C GLU A 740 6.27 -20.61 20.43
N LYS A 741 5.66 -21.49 21.25
CA LYS A 741 5.40 -22.88 20.86
C LYS A 741 4.51 -22.98 19.62
N LEU A 742 3.48 -22.13 19.53
CA LEU A 742 2.61 -22.07 18.37
C LEU A 742 3.35 -21.58 17.12
N MET A 743 4.16 -20.52 17.23
CA MET A 743 4.89 -19.94 16.12
C MET A 743 5.87 -20.93 15.50
N VAL A 744 6.61 -21.70 16.30
CA VAL A 744 7.48 -22.77 15.79
C VAL A 744 6.68 -23.82 15.00
N GLN A 745 5.48 -24.18 15.47
CA GLN A 745 4.61 -25.11 14.74
C GLN A 745 4.09 -24.52 13.43
N LEU A 746 3.67 -23.25 13.43
CA LEU A 746 3.20 -22.56 12.22
C LEU A 746 4.30 -22.40 11.19
N ILE A 747 5.51 -22.01 11.60
CA ILE A 747 6.68 -21.91 10.72
C ILE A 747 7.00 -23.27 10.08
N ARG A 748 7.00 -24.36 10.86
CA ARG A 748 7.22 -25.71 10.31
C ARG A 748 6.16 -26.10 9.27
N ARG A 749 4.89 -25.78 9.54
CA ARG A 749 3.79 -26.03 8.59
C ARG A 749 3.97 -25.18 7.32
N TYR A 750 4.26 -23.89 7.46
CA TYR A 750 4.51 -22.98 6.36
C TYR A 750 5.66 -23.44 5.45
N LEU A 751 6.82 -23.77 6.03
CA LEU A 751 7.97 -24.26 5.26
C LEU A 751 7.66 -25.57 4.51
N HIS A 752 6.93 -26.47 5.15
CA HIS A 752 6.49 -27.71 4.51
C HIS A 752 5.51 -27.45 3.35
N CYS A 753 4.52 -26.58 3.55
CA CYS A 753 3.56 -26.18 2.51
C CYS A 753 4.25 -25.46 1.34
N SER A 754 5.17 -24.53 1.63
CA SER A 754 5.95 -23.81 0.62
C SER A 754 6.82 -24.77 -0.20
N SER A 755 7.45 -25.76 0.44
CA SER A 755 8.24 -26.78 -0.27
C SER A 755 7.37 -27.63 -1.21
N LEU A 756 6.17 -28.01 -0.76
CA LEU A 756 5.22 -28.75 -1.61
C LEU A 756 4.72 -27.90 -2.79
N GLN A 757 4.42 -26.62 -2.56
CA GLN A 757 4.01 -25.70 -3.62
C GLN A 757 5.12 -25.53 -4.66
N TYR A 758 6.36 -25.35 -4.23
CA TYR A 758 7.52 -25.28 -5.12
C TYR A 758 7.67 -26.57 -5.94
N LYS A 759 7.59 -27.75 -5.32
CA LYS A 759 7.63 -29.04 -6.02
C LYS A 759 6.50 -29.18 -7.04
N ASN A 760 5.29 -28.76 -6.69
CA ASN A 760 4.13 -28.83 -7.57
C ASN A 760 4.22 -27.85 -8.75
N GLN A 761 4.78 -26.65 -8.54
CA GLN A 761 5.05 -25.69 -9.62
C GLN A 761 6.20 -26.14 -10.52
N ALA A 762 7.23 -26.76 -9.94
CA ALA A 762 8.36 -27.29 -10.68
C ALA A 762 8.00 -28.54 -11.49
N LEU A 763 6.95 -29.30 -11.13
CA LEU A 763 6.57 -30.55 -11.80
C LEU A 763 6.42 -30.43 -13.34
N PRO A 764 5.69 -29.45 -13.90
CA PRO A 764 5.61 -29.26 -15.35
C PRO A 764 6.96 -28.89 -15.99
N ASP A 765 7.71 -27.96 -15.42
CA ASP A 765 9.03 -27.56 -15.94
C ASP A 765 10.07 -28.68 -15.85
N LEU A 766 10.00 -29.49 -14.79
CA LEU A 766 10.86 -30.65 -14.60
C LEU A 766 10.60 -31.71 -15.67
N THR A 767 9.35 -31.91 -16.12
CA THR A 767 9.10 -32.88 -17.22
C THR A 767 9.71 -32.44 -18.55
N THR A 768 9.79 -31.14 -18.81
CA THR A 768 10.43 -30.59 -20.01
C THR A 768 11.95 -30.52 -19.87
N GLU A 769 12.45 -30.05 -18.73
CA GLU A 769 13.90 -29.93 -18.46
C GLU A 769 14.53 -31.31 -18.29
N PHE A 770 13.88 -32.25 -17.60
CA PHE A 770 14.35 -33.63 -17.51
C PHE A 770 14.40 -34.28 -18.89
N LYS A 771 13.42 -34.01 -19.76
CA LYS A 771 13.43 -34.51 -21.15
C LYS A 771 14.59 -33.91 -21.96
N GLU A 772 14.92 -32.65 -21.74
CA GLU A 772 16.08 -32.00 -22.39
C GLU A 772 17.41 -32.48 -21.81
N ARG A 773 17.56 -32.56 -20.49
CA ARG A 773 18.74 -33.12 -19.80
C ARG A 773 18.99 -34.57 -20.19
N LEU A 774 17.95 -35.40 -20.23
CA LEU A 774 18.07 -36.79 -20.65
C LEU A 774 18.47 -36.90 -22.12
N LYS A 775 17.98 -35.99 -22.98
CA LYS A 775 18.41 -35.89 -24.37
C LYS A 775 19.86 -35.43 -24.49
N GLU A 776 20.29 -34.49 -23.66
CA GLU A 776 21.66 -33.99 -23.60
C GLU A 776 22.63 -35.06 -23.08
N GLU A 777 22.33 -35.72 -21.96
CA GLU A 777 23.12 -36.85 -21.44
C GLU A 777 23.25 -37.97 -22.49
N ILE A 778 22.14 -38.37 -23.11
CA ILE A 778 22.16 -39.39 -24.17
C ILE A 778 23.02 -38.92 -25.35
N THR A 779 22.93 -37.66 -25.77
CA THR A 779 23.76 -37.16 -26.88
C THR A 779 25.22 -36.97 -26.49
N GLN A 780 25.52 -36.66 -25.23
CA GLN A 780 26.86 -36.49 -24.70
C GLN A 780 27.55 -37.85 -24.53
N ASP A 781 26.84 -38.87 -24.05
CA ASP A 781 27.30 -40.26 -24.00
C ASP A 781 27.45 -40.87 -25.40
N LEU A 782 26.56 -40.55 -26.34
CA LEU A 782 26.74 -40.91 -27.75
C LEU A 782 28.01 -40.27 -28.33
N ARG A 783 28.28 -39.00 -28.02
CA ARG A 783 29.51 -38.31 -28.46
C ARG A 783 30.76 -38.88 -27.79
N ARG A 784 30.72 -39.18 -26.49
CA ARG A 784 31.83 -39.82 -25.75
C ARG A 784 32.13 -41.20 -26.32
N SER A 785 31.12 -42.04 -26.53
CA SER A 785 31.26 -43.37 -27.13
C SER A 785 31.77 -43.29 -28.58
N LEU A 786 31.28 -42.37 -29.41
CA LEU A 786 31.78 -42.13 -30.77
C LEU A 786 33.24 -41.65 -30.79
N LYS A 787 33.64 -40.74 -29.88
CA LYS A 787 35.02 -40.25 -29.77
C LYS A 787 35.98 -41.34 -29.27
N LEU A 788 35.57 -42.14 -28.28
CA LEU A 788 36.31 -43.33 -27.83
C LEU A 788 36.44 -44.38 -28.94
N HIS A 789 35.40 -44.56 -29.76
CA HIS A 789 35.43 -45.44 -30.93
C HIS A 789 36.39 -44.93 -32.00
N ASN A 790 36.37 -43.62 -32.31
CA ASN A 790 37.30 -42.98 -33.24
C ASN A 790 38.76 -43.01 -32.74
N ARG A 791 39.03 -42.78 -31.45
CA ARG A 791 40.38 -42.94 -30.84
C ARG A 791 40.90 -44.38 -30.94
N LYS A 792 40.02 -45.38 -30.80
CA LYS A 792 40.39 -46.80 -31.04
C LYS A 792 40.61 -47.10 -32.53
N TYR A 793 39.88 -46.46 -33.43
CA TYR A 793 40.01 -46.64 -34.88
C TYR A 793 41.29 -45.97 -35.44
N THR A 794 41.65 -44.77 -34.97
CA THR A 794 42.91 -44.11 -35.34
C THR A 794 44.12 -44.82 -34.75
N ARG A 795 44.06 -45.33 -33.51
CA ARG A 795 45.13 -46.21 -32.97
C ARG A 795 45.31 -47.49 -33.80
N ARG A 796 44.24 -48.12 -34.27
CA ARG A 796 44.31 -49.32 -35.14
C ARG A 796 44.91 -49.04 -36.52
N ARG A 797 44.79 -47.81 -37.03
CA ARG A 797 45.37 -47.40 -38.32
C ARG A 797 46.86 -47.09 -38.23
N PHE A 798 47.37 -46.69 -37.06
CA PHE A 798 48.80 -46.51 -36.83
C PHE A 798 49.55 -47.82 -36.48
N THR A 799 48.86 -48.88 -36.07
CA THR A 799 49.47 -50.19 -35.74
C THR A 799 49.43 -51.23 -36.86
N LYS A 800 48.85 -50.92 -38.02
CA LYS A 800 48.95 -51.77 -39.22
C LYS A 800 49.72 -51.00 -40.29
N GLY A 801 50.95 -51.44 -40.52
CA GLY A 801 51.93 -50.79 -41.40
C GLY A 801 51.40 -50.49 -42.80
N ALA A 802 51.81 -49.34 -43.30
CA ALA A 802 51.86 -49.07 -44.74
C ALA A 802 52.94 -49.95 -45.39
N PRO A 803 52.68 -50.61 -46.53
CA PRO A 803 53.73 -50.92 -47.47
C PRO A 803 53.90 -49.73 -48.43
N ALA A 804 55.16 -49.43 -48.73
CA ALA A 804 55.56 -48.50 -49.78
C ALA A 804 55.23 -49.08 -51.17
N CYS A 805 54.80 -48.23 -52.10
CA CYS A 805 55.14 -48.34 -53.53
C CYS A 805 54.92 -46.99 -54.24
N GLU A 806 55.84 -46.72 -55.14
CA GLU A 806 56.16 -45.49 -55.88
C GLU A 806 55.26 -45.21 -57.10
N VAL A 807 55.24 -43.92 -57.48
CA VAL A 807 55.18 -43.35 -58.85
C VAL A 807 53.91 -43.59 -59.70
N ASP A 808 53.15 -42.51 -59.97
CA ASP A 808 53.14 -41.90 -61.31
C ASP A 808 52.35 -40.59 -61.40
N SER A 809 52.94 -39.64 -62.11
CA SER A 809 52.36 -38.37 -62.54
C SER A 809 51.67 -38.54 -63.90
N SER A 810 50.34 -38.43 -63.98
CA SER A 810 49.65 -37.99 -65.20
C SER A 810 48.13 -37.80 -65.00
N CYS A 811 47.58 -36.90 -65.82
CA CYS A 811 46.16 -36.70 -66.16
C CYS A 811 45.32 -35.75 -65.28
N GLN A 812 45.47 -34.47 -65.65
CA GLN A 812 44.36 -33.52 -65.81
C GLN A 812 43.16 -34.11 -66.58
N GLU A 813 42.00 -33.48 -66.35
CA GLU A 813 40.77 -33.51 -67.17
C GLU A 813 39.95 -34.81 -67.16
N ASN A 814 38.82 -34.81 -66.45
CA ASN A 814 37.50 -34.76 -67.11
C ASN A 814 36.32 -34.73 -66.13
N ALA A 815 35.28 -34.04 -66.59
CA ALA A 815 33.86 -34.14 -66.18
C ALA A 815 33.39 -33.35 -64.94
N LEU A 816 33.34 -32.02 -65.11
CA LEU A 816 32.07 -31.32 -64.97
C LEU A 816 31.02 -32.03 -65.86
N SER A 817 29.97 -32.60 -65.25
CA SER A 817 28.58 -32.68 -65.76
C SER A 817 27.85 -33.94 -65.27
N LYS A 818 26.81 -33.72 -64.46
CA LYS A 818 25.58 -34.50 -64.24
C LYS A 818 25.05 -34.10 -62.87
N ASN A 819 24.40 -32.94 -62.75
CA ASN A 819 23.00 -32.70 -63.12
C ASN A 819 22.03 -33.56 -62.27
N THR A 820 21.32 -32.85 -61.39
CA THR A 820 19.88 -32.97 -61.11
C THR A 820 19.27 -34.34 -60.78
N ARG A 821 18.65 -34.44 -59.59
CA ARG A 821 17.21 -34.70 -59.42
C ARG A 821 16.79 -34.64 -57.94
N HIS A 822 15.80 -33.78 -57.70
CA HIS A 822 14.93 -33.57 -56.55
C HIS A 822 15.50 -33.02 -55.25
#